data_AF-A0A662Y8K5-F1
#
_entry.id   AF-A0A662Y8K5-F1
#
_cell.length_a   1.000
_cell.length_b   1.000
_cell.length_c   1.000
_cell.angle_alpha   90.00
_cell.angle_beta   90.00
_cell.angle_gamma   90.00
#
_symmetry.space_group_name_H-M   'P 1'
#
loop_
_entity.id
_entity.type
_entity.pdbx_description
1 polymer ?
#
loop_
_entity_poly.entity_id
_entity_poly.type
_entity_poly.pdbx_seq_one_letter_code
_entity_poly.pdbx_strand_id
1 'polypeptide(L)'
;RREDVVAREELNKVTDFTVVKTTLNQFCKSKARALLWDEVLADMNKGVLEAYLLANVHVLRLCKAGLIPPLNSTFFNQCLSLVMEMSGARGPKNGELLLSRDVYNSFRDPTVPRASRQFIHRGWVHNAANQMATMAQNAVSLNFYRRFHKFLKRKYGVDGRDAYSLLERILDNAYDGQDAVVLEWRAQIPRTATGAPKTATHLLVPLTYRFLQDIEERNWISQGDHEFRQVRTFTVLPTKRGFECSHMKMCKLGLRSLLQRAGIRVPPEGPKWSAVERAYWRRLFNIKKFETANRKFAGQIVTDGKAVSIVMRKPKRESSPYLFVATNQLDETVSCSTKEFYEEARYTKAKQKIKGWQDRSPRVLEAIRNMPTKKSASLETLGYYIRFMTKRMDLLLGFARHKPFRRLRLRSFIFMKRKLRQLCLMLAREGERTVVGFGDWSNQDVAGVIKKSSAGPVKRFERELARYCTVISIAEFRTSKVHFDCECELKNQYSQRLCWDGEIRTQKVHSVLHCSSNGCRGITVNRDVNASRNMLRLLQCKLNGIDRPVAYTLTNLRENEKLAFPLVLVEGTVDNVRSANLSDVGLYVQAIAHEVKQGETQSNSWVGSVCWPVVRDSGHFKAYVHLPRTGAFHIRLRIATTTSTLTLRFVPRRTKWILRFHYQKPRESHHAFDGTSGVGNADSDACERLKFNALLLQTAVAELFHRAGLSRKTFALELDGDGFPIVSLLRSKYSSTYARRMSDPQLLSLLHRDVKGDEQQEKRDSEPTRRRRIKHVVIMGDSQLDPRTGKAPRFKALLGGDVVASSACNMYTWPRGLEEFTACCINSELVAPGLSVPHCAVRRSFWANYSGGLSVLLQLLGLSFGLRYRTNGVMHKSFREFTRLFTVFEPRSGMQQSAASSRPIGDGRFARLQLRTLKPVGLAPEGAHLDDLSIGELALQCRWINPNTTKRVHAAMATAAVAA
;
A
#
# COMPACT_ATOMS: atom_id res chain seq x y z
N ARG A 1 -33.00 24.58 26.06
CA ARG A 1 -31.52 24.77 26.13
C ARG A 1 -31.26 26.22 26.51
N ARG A 2 -30.28 26.55 27.37
CA ARG A 2 -29.97 27.97 27.67
C ARG A 2 -29.50 28.69 26.40
N GLU A 3 -30.02 29.89 26.15
CA GLU A 3 -29.72 30.68 24.93
C GLU A 3 -28.22 30.97 24.75
N ASP A 4 -27.48 31.16 25.85
CA ASP A 4 -26.04 31.39 25.83
C ASP A 4 -25.22 30.19 25.31
N VAL A 5 -25.77 28.99 25.40
CA VAL A 5 -25.15 27.75 24.90
C VAL A 5 -25.42 27.60 23.40
N VAL A 6 -26.65 27.89 22.96
CA VAL A 6 -27.05 27.82 21.54
C VAL A 6 -26.28 28.85 20.71
N ALA A 7 -26.22 30.11 21.15
CA ALA A 7 -25.45 31.15 20.47
C ALA A 7 -23.94 30.83 20.37
N ARG A 8 -23.40 30.07 21.33
CA ARG A 8 -21.99 29.68 21.37
C ARG A 8 -21.70 28.46 20.48
N GLU A 9 -22.65 27.54 20.33
CA GLU A 9 -22.57 26.43 19.36
C GLU A 9 -22.58 26.97 17.93
N GLU A 10 -23.48 27.92 17.63
CA GLU A 10 -23.60 28.57 16.32
C GLU A 10 -22.34 29.36 15.93
N LEU A 11 -21.76 30.12 16.87
CA LEU A 11 -20.53 30.87 16.64
C LEU A 11 -19.28 29.98 16.43
N ASN A 12 -19.28 28.77 17.00
CA ASN A 12 -18.19 27.79 16.82
C ASN A 12 -18.28 27.06 15.46
N LYS A 13 -19.41 27.12 14.76
CA LYS A 13 -19.56 26.52 13.40
C LYS A 13 -18.74 27.27 12.35
N VAL A 14 -18.58 28.59 12.48
CA VAL A 14 -17.84 29.47 11.56
C VAL A 14 -16.48 29.92 12.10
N THR A 15 -16.10 29.50 13.31
CA THR A 15 -14.78 29.83 13.90
C THR A 15 -13.95 28.60 14.29
N ASP A 16 -12.65 28.81 14.29
CA ASP A 16 -11.57 27.99 14.83
C ASP A 16 -10.77 28.87 15.81
N PHE A 17 -9.76 28.32 16.46
CA PHE A 17 -8.92 29.00 17.41
C PHE A 17 -7.45 29.04 16.95
N THR A 18 -6.77 30.16 17.20
CA THR A 18 -5.33 30.28 17.09
C THR A 18 -4.74 30.62 18.44
N VAL A 19 -3.53 30.16 18.69
CA VAL A 19 -2.85 30.34 19.97
C VAL A 19 -1.65 31.26 19.77
N VAL A 20 -1.62 32.36 20.50
CA VAL A 20 -0.44 33.24 20.59
C VAL A 20 0.34 32.85 21.85
N LYS A 21 1.62 32.48 21.71
CA LYS A 21 2.44 32.07 22.85
C LYS A 21 3.45 33.15 23.23
N THR A 22 3.56 33.46 24.52
CA THR A 22 4.55 34.40 25.06
C THR A 22 4.93 34.02 26.51
N THR A 23 5.77 34.82 27.17
CA THR A 23 5.99 34.70 28.61
C THR A 23 4.76 35.21 29.38
N LEU A 24 4.44 34.56 30.49
CA LEU A 24 3.40 35.02 31.41
C LEU A 24 3.71 36.44 31.90
N ASN A 25 4.98 36.76 32.16
CA ASN A 25 5.41 38.10 32.59
C ASN A 25 5.13 39.19 31.55
N GLN A 26 5.36 38.93 30.26
CA GLN A 26 5.04 39.91 29.19
C GLN A 26 3.53 40.08 29.01
N PHE A 27 2.76 39.02 29.24
CA PHE A 27 1.30 39.08 29.17
C PHE A 27 0.67 39.76 30.39
N CYS A 28 1.23 39.56 31.59
CA CYS A 28 0.74 40.15 32.84
C CYS A 28 1.20 41.61 33.02
N LYS A 29 0.27 42.46 33.46
CA LYS A 29 0.58 43.76 34.10
C LYS A 29 1.08 43.54 35.54
N SER A 30 1.65 44.56 36.18
CA SER A 30 2.23 44.47 37.53
C SER A 30 1.30 43.77 38.54
N LYS A 31 0.04 44.21 38.63
CA LYS A 31 -0.98 43.63 39.52
C LYS A 31 -1.26 42.14 39.27
N ALA A 32 -1.14 41.67 38.03
CA ALA A 32 -1.36 40.27 37.70
C ALA A 32 -0.15 39.36 37.95
N ARG A 33 1.06 39.94 37.98
CA ARG A 33 2.31 39.21 38.30
C ARG A 33 2.39 38.83 39.78
N ALA A 34 1.77 39.63 40.65
CA ALA A 34 1.72 39.41 42.09
C ALA A 34 0.69 38.36 42.53
N LEU A 35 -0.11 37.80 41.61
CA LEU A 35 -1.09 36.75 41.94
C LEU A 35 -0.39 35.40 42.21
N LEU A 36 -1.07 34.54 42.97
CA LEU A 36 -0.56 33.24 43.45
C LEU A 36 -0.55 32.14 42.36
N TRP A 37 0.08 32.42 41.22
CA TRP A 37 0.15 31.49 40.08
C TRP A 37 0.88 30.19 40.41
N ASP A 38 2.06 30.29 41.04
CA ASP A 38 2.92 29.12 41.24
C ASP A 38 2.33 28.15 42.28
N GLU A 39 1.58 28.64 43.27
CA GLU A 39 0.83 27.81 44.22
C GLU A 39 -0.32 27.07 43.55
N VAL A 40 -1.20 27.78 42.85
CA VAL A 40 -2.34 27.18 42.14
C VAL A 40 -1.88 26.13 41.14
N LEU A 41 -0.79 26.40 40.41
CA LEU A 41 -0.24 25.45 39.45
C LEU A 41 0.42 24.25 40.15
N ALA A 42 1.04 24.43 41.31
CA ALA A 42 1.58 23.31 42.09
C ALA A 42 0.46 22.36 42.54
N ASP A 43 -0.58 22.91 43.17
CA ASP A 43 -1.77 22.18 43.61
C ASP A 43 -2.42 21.43 42.45
N MET A 44 -2.65 22.11 41.33
CA MET A 44 -3.26 21.49 40.15
C MET A 44 -2.37 20.40 39.52
N ASN A 45 -1.03 20.53 39.54
CA ASN A 45 -0.16 19.53 38.90
C ASN A 45 -0.09 18.25 39.74
N LYS A 46 -0.10 18.41 41.07
CA LYS A 46 -0.18 17.32 42.04
C LYS A 46 -1.56 16.66 41.98
N GLY A 47 -2.64 17.44 42.01
CA GLY A 47 -4.02 16.95 41.88
C GLY A 47 -4.28 16.19 40.57
N VAL A 48 -3.85 16.72 39.42
CA VAL A 48 -4.00 16.02 38.12
C VAL A 48 -3.16 14.74 38.05
N LEU A 49 -1.97 14.74 38.63
CA LEU A 49 -1.13 13.55 38.70
C LEU A 49 -1.82 12.43 39.47
N GLU A 50 -2.29 12.72 40.69
CA GLU A 50 -2.99 11.76 41.56
C GLU A 50 -4.34 11.34 40.95
N ALA A 51 -5.11 12.27 40.37
CA ALA A 51 -6.43 11.98 39.80
C ALA A 51 -6.37 11.01 38.61
N TYR A 52 -5.34 11.10 37.76
CA TYR A 52 -5.12 10.09 36.72
C TYR A 52 -4.82 8.70 37.29
N LEU A 53 -4.12 8.62 38.43
CA LEU A 53 -3.81 7.34 39.08
C LEU A 53 -5.05 6.74 39.73
N LEU A 54 -5.84 7.56 40.44
CA LEU A 54 -7.15 7.13 40.94
C LEU A 54 -8.06 6.64 39.80
N ALA A 55 -8.09 7.34 38.67
CA ALA A 55 -8.86 6.90 37.50
C ALA A 55 -8.36 5.55 36.94
N ASN A 56 -7.05 5.29 36.91
CA ASN A 56 -6.51 3.98 36.53
C ASN A 56 -6.85 2.91 37.57
N VAL A 57 -6.72 3.18 38.88
CA VAL A 57 -7.15 2.24 39.94
C VAL A 57 -8.62 1.87 39.79
N HIS A 58 -9.49 2.87 39.58
CA HIS A 58 -10.92 2.67 39.37
C HIS A 58 -11.20 1.78 38.16
N VAL A 59 -10.59 2.08 37.01
CA VAL A 59 -10.76 1.29 35.79
C VAL A 59 -10.22 -0.12 35.95
N LEU A 60 -9.03 -0.33 36.51
CA LEU A 60 -8.47 -1.67 36.70
C LEU A 60 -9.32 -2.52 37.64
N ARG A 61 -9.86 -1.91 38.72
CA ARG A 61 -10.80 -2.59 39.63
C ARG A 61 -12.08 -3.00 38.90
N LEU A 62 -12.67 -2.09 38.13
CA LEU A 62 -13.94 -2.34 37.43
C LEU A 62 -13.81 -3.22 36.19
N CYS A 63 -12.67 -3.22 35.49
CA CYS A 63 -12.43 -4.16 34.39
C CYS A 63 -12.53 -5.62 34.84
N LYS A 64 -12.19 -5.93 36.11
CA LYS A 64 -12.37 -7.26 36.69
C LYS A 64 -13.85 -7.60 36.95
N ALA A 65 -14.71 -6.59 37.08
CA ALA A 65 -16.18 -6.70 37.08
C ALA A 65 -16.81 -6.42 35.69
N GLY A 66 -16.00 -6.38 34.63
CA GLY A 66 -16.41 -6.13 33.24
C GLY A 66 -16.84 -4.69 32.93
N LEU A 67 -17.89 -4.19 33.60
CA LEU A 67 -18.58 -2.94 33.27
C LEU A 67 -17.80 -1.70 33.73
N ILE A 68 -17.72 -0.67 32.88
CA ILE A 68 -17.05 0.60 33.21
C ILE A 68 -18.00 1.78 32.96
N PRO A 69 -18.25 2.66 33.95
CA PRO A 69 -19.11 3.81 33.78
C PRO A 69 -18.50 4.82 32.79
N PRO A 70 -19.31 5.75 32.24
CA PRO A 70 -18.82 6.77 31.32
C PRO A 70 -17.67 7.61 31.90
N LEU A 71 -16.50 7.56 31.24
CA LEU A 71 -15.29 8.30 31.61
C LEU A 71 -15.33 9.76 31.11
N ASN A 72 -16.38 10.49 31.50
CA ASN A 72 -16.65 11.87 31.08
C ASN A 72 -15.99 12.90 32.01
N SER A 73 -16.22 14.19 31.74
CA SER A 73 -15.67 15.26 32.57
C SER A 73 -16.18 15.26 34.01
N THR A 74 -17.41 14.79 34.25
CA THR A 74 -17.95 14.62 35.61
C THR A 74 -17.14 13.58 36.38
N PHE A 75 -16.86 12.43 35.78
CA PHE A 75 -16.01 11.39 36.38
C PHE A 75 -14.63 11.94 36.78
N PHE A 76 -13.91 12.58 35.86
CA PHE A 76 -12.59 13.14 36.17
C PHE A 76 -12.63 14.30 37.17
N ASN A 77 -13.73 15.05 37.23
CA ASN A 77 -13.95 16.07 38.25
C ASN A 77 -14.12 15.45 39.64
N GLN A 78 -14.85 14.33 39.73
CA GLN A 78 -14.97 13.55 40.97
C GLN A 78 -13.62 12.98 41.39
N CYS A 79 -12.82 12.43 40.46
CA CYS A 79 -11.45 11.97 40.75
C CYS A 79 -10.59 13.09 41.34
N LEU A 80 -10.58 14.27 40.72
CA LEU A 80 -9.85 15.44 41.24
C LEU A 80 -10.36 15.86 42.62
N SER A 81 -11.67 15.85 42.84
CA SER A 81 -12.27 16.21 44.11
C SER A 81 -11.90 15.25 45.24
N LEU A 82 -11.74 13.96 44.94
CA LEU A 82 -11.39 12.93 45.92
C LEU A 82 -9.90 12.90 46.27
N VAL A 83 -9.01 13.31 45.36
CA VAL A 83 -7.57 13.33 45.64
C VAL A 83 -7.06 14.66 46.19
N MET A 84 -7.84 15.75 46.03
CA MET A 84 -7.53 17.08 46.53
C MET A 84 -8.34 17.43 47.78
N GLU A 85 -7.78 18.23 48.67
CA GLU A 85 -8.37 18.61 49.95
C GLU A 85 -9.15 19.94 49.92
N MET A 86 -10.24 20.02 50.69
CA MET A 86 -10.99 21.25 50.97
C MET A 86 -11.91 21.08 52.18
N SER A 87 -11.95 22.09 53.05
CA SER A 87 -12.88 22.20 54.17
C SER A 87 -14.34 22.26 53.73
N GLY A 88 -15.27 21.83 54.61
CA GLY A 88 -16.69 22.19 54.55
C GLY A 88 -17.50 21.73 53.33
N ALA A 89 -17.07 20.73 52.57
CA ALA A 89 -17.72 20.33 51.33
C ALA A 89 -18.00 18.82 51.24
N ARG A 90 -19.28 18.42 51.12
CA ARG A 90 -19.70 17.03 50.90
C ARG A 90 -19.03 16.45 49.65
N GLY A 91 -18.30 15.35 49.81
CA GLY A 91 -17.67 14.61 48.72
C GLY A 91 -18.67 13.99 47.75
N PRO A 92 -18.23 13.50 46.58
CA PRO A 92 -19.11 12.84 45.62
C PRO A 92 -19.75 11.58 46.20
N LYS A 93 -21.06 11.38 45.98
CA LYS A 93 -21.86 10.24 46.47
C LYS A 93 -21.72 8.95 45.63
N ASN A 94 -20.69 8.84 44.78
CA ASN A 94 -20.52 7.69 43.90
C ASN A 94 -19.85 6.54 44.65
N GLY A 95 -20.63 5.56 45.12
CA GLY A 95 -20.15 4.43 45.93
C GLY A 95 -18.97 3.68 45.31
N GLU A 96 -19.03 3.34 44.03
CA GLU A 96 -17.95 2.63 43.32
C GLU A 96 -16.64 3.44 43.25
N LEU A 97 -16.75 4.74 43.04
CA LEU A 97 -15.57 5.60 43.01
C LEU A 97 -14.98 5.81 44.41
N LEU A 98 -15.81 5.80 45.46
CA LEU A 98 -15.36 5.84 46.85
C LEU A 98 -14.58 4.57 47.23
N LEU A 99 -15.06 3.38 46.85
CA LEU A 99 -14.31 2.14 47.02
C LEU A 99 -12.93 2.20 46.32
N SER A 100 -12.92 2.76 45.10
CA SER A 100 -11.67 2.92 44.34
C SER A 100 -10.71 3.94 44.96
N ARG A 101 -11.25 4.97 45.63
CA ARG A 101 -10.48 5.92 46.43
C ARG A 101 -9.87 5.22 47.64
N ASP A 102 -10.59 4.31 48.29
CA ASP A 102 -10.08 3.61 49.47
C ASP A 102 -8.93 2.67 49.10
N VAL A 103 -9.06 1.95 47.98
CA VAL A 103 -7.94 1.18 47.38
C VAL A 103 -6.78 2.09 46.99
N TYR A 104 -7.04 3.26 46.40
CA TYR A 104 -5.97 4.21 46.09
C TYR A 104 -5.27 4.71 47.37
N ASN A 105 -6.02 4.97 48.43
CA ASN A 105 -5.50 5.48 49.70
C ASN A 105 -4.69 4.43 50.45
N SER A 106 -5.02 3.14 50.35
CA SER A 106 -4.18 2.07 50.93
C SER A 106 -2.81 1.96 50.26
N PHE A 107 -2.68 2.40 49.01
CA PHE A 107 -1.40 2.50 48.30
C PHE A 107 -0.72 3.87 48.47
N ARG A 108 -1.46 4.92 48.83
CA ARG A 108 -0.92 6.27 48.92
C ARG A 108 -0.18 6.43 50.24
N ASP A 109 1.01 7.02 50.20
CA ASP A 109 1.69 7.40 51.44
C ASP A 109 0.86 8.44 52.23
N PRO A 110 0.47 8.17 53.49
CA PRO A 110 -0.38 9.06 54.27
C PRO A 110 0.37 10.32 54.77
N THR A 111 1.70 10.28 54.86
CA THR A 111 2.52 11.40 55.36
C THR A 111 2.64 12.53 54.34
N VAL A 112 2.33 12.26 53.07
CA VAL A 112 2.43 13.24 51.98
C VAL A 112 1.15 14.08 51.93
N PRO A 113 1.22 15.41 52.10
CA PRO A 113 0.02 16.26 52.10
C PRO A 113 -0.69 16.20 50.74
N ARG A 114 -2.02 16.37 50.73
CA ARG A 114 -2.79 16.45 49.48
C ARG A 114 -2.69 17.85 48.88
N ALA A 115 -2.99 17.95 47.59
CA ALA A 115 -3.12 19.26 46.96
C ALA A 115 -4.39 19.97 47.44
N SER A 116 -4.32 21.28 47.65
CA SER A 116 -5.47 22.09 48.05
C SER A 116 -6.32 22.46 46.83
N ARG A 117 -7.64 22.21 46.88
CA ARG A 117 -8.60 22.71 45.86
C ARG A 117 -9.35 23.98 46.30
N GLN A 118 -8.96 24.58 47.42
CA GLN A 118 -9.58 25.79 47.99
C GLN A 118 -9.52 26.96 46.98
N PHE A 119 -10.69 27.58 46.76
CA PHE A 119 -10.96 28.61 45.74
C PHE A 119 -10.77 28.22 44.28
N ILE A 120 -10.07 27.12 43.95
CA ILE A 120 -9.79 26.70 42.56
C ILE A 120 -10.69 25.55 42.04
N HIS A 121 -11.66 25.11 42.85
CA HIS A 121 -12.64 24.07 42.52
C HIS A 121 -13.47 24.38 41.26
N ARG A 122 -13.84 25.64 41.05
CA ARG A 122 -14.53 26.11 39.84
C ARG A 122 -13.55 26.78 38.87
N GLY A 123 -13.67 26.46 37.59
CA GLY A 123 -12.75 26.95 36.55
C GLY A 123 -11.52 26.05 36.36
N TRP A 124 -10.60 25.97 37.32
CA TRP A 124 -9.34 25.23 37.15
C TRP A 124 -9.55 23.71 37.15
N VAL A 125 -10.14 23.16 38.22
CA VAL A 125 -10.44 21.72 38.34
C VAL A 125 -11.38 21.25 37.23
N HIS A 126 -12.44 22.02 36.93
CA HIS A 126 -13.36 21.69 35.84
C HIS A 126 -12.69 21.67 34.45
N ASN A 127 -11.84 22.66 34.14
CA ASN A 127 -11.09 22.66 32.88
C ASN A 127 -10.10 21.50 32.81
N ALA A 128 -9.43 21.16 33.91
CA ALA A 128 -8.54 20.02 33.99
C ALA A 128 -9.31 18.70 33.76
N ALA A 129 -10.46 18.53 34.40
CA ALA A 129 -11.32 17.36 34.21
C ALA A 129 -11.78 17.21 32.75
N ASN A 130 -12.21 18.30 32.09
CA ASN A 130 -12.54 18.29 30.66
C ASN A 130 -11.34 17.86 29.81
N GLN A 131 -10.15 18.40 30.10
CA GLN A 131 -8.94 18.02 29.39
C GLN A 131 -8.59 16.54 29.62
N MET A 132 -8.74 16.04 30.84
CA MET A 132 -8.50 14.62 31.17
C MET A 132 -9.46 13.70 30.40
N ALA A 133 -10.75 14.04 30.34
CA ALA A 133 -11.73 13.29 29.56
C ALA A 133 -11.37 13.24 28.07
N THR A 134 -11.04 14.40 27.47
CA THR A 134 -10.62 14.46 26.06
C THR A 134 -9.34 13.66 25.80
N MET A 135 -8.36 13.75 26.71
CA MET A 135 -7.11 13.00 26.57
C MET A 135 -7.32 11.48 26.71
N ALA A 136 -8.20 11.05 27.62
CA ALA A 136 -8.56 9.64 27.76
C ALA A 136 -9.23 9.10 26.49
N GLN A 137 -10.22 9.82 25.96
CA GLN A 137 -10.89 9.45 24.71
C GLN A 137 -9.93 9.37 23.53
N ASN A 138 -9.10 10.40 23.33
CA ASN A 138 -8.13 10.39 22.24
C ASN A 138 -7.09 9.28 22.41
N ALA A 139 -6.59 9.05 23.63
CA ALA A 139 -5.56 8.04 23.87
C ALA A 139 -6.06 6.61 23.61
N VAL A 140 -7.28 6.28 24.03
CA VAL A 140 -7.87 4.95 23.81
C VAL A 140 -8.23 4.78 22.34
N SER A 141 -8.99 5.69 21.74
CA SER A 141 -9.45 5.56 20.34
C SER A 141 -8.28 5.53 19.34
N LEU A 142 -7.28 6.43 19.46
CA LEU A 142 -6.17 6.50 18.51
C LEU A 142 -5.24 5.27 18.58
N ASN A 143 -5.20 4.57 19.71
CA ASN A 143 -4.33 3.41 19.89
C ASN A 143 -5.08 2.08 19.82
N PHE A 144 -6.41 2.06 19.89
CA PHE A 144 -7.23 0.85 19.91
C PHE A 144 -6.93 -0.05 18.72
N TYR A 145 -7.10 0.47 17.49
CA TYR A 145 -6.87 -0.28 16.26
C TYR A 145 -5.47 -0.92 16.22
N ARG A 146 -4.43 -0.12 16.51
CA ARG A 146 -3.04 -0.59 16.53
C ARG A 146 -2.80 -1.66 17.59
N ARG A 147 -3.38 -1.51 18.79
CA ARG A 147 -3.24 -2.48 19.88
C ARG A 147 -3.97 -3.78 19.54
N PHE A 148 -5.15 -3.68 18.94
CA PHE A 148 -5.96 -4.82 18.55
C PHE A 148 -5.32 -5.61 17.41
N HIS A 149 -4.85 -4.95 16.34
CA HIS A 149 -4.08 -5.58 15.27
C HIS A 149 -2.89 -6.39 15.81
N LYS A 150 -2.09 -5.75 16.67
CA LYS A 150 -0.93 -6.37 17.30
C LYS A 150 -1.30 -7.54 18.20
N PHE A 151 -2.44 -7.45 18.88
CA PHE A 151 -2.97 -8.51 19.72
C PHE A 151 -3.44 -9.70 18.88
N LEU A 152 -4.22 -9.48 17.81
CA LEU A 152 -4.67 -10.54 16.90
C LEU A 152 -3.48 -11.27 16.27
N LYS A 153 -2.48 -10.53 15.79
CA LYS A 153 -1.25 -11.10 15.25
C LYS A 153 -0.57 -12.05 16.23
N ARG A 154 -0.47 -11.65 17.51
CA ARG A 154 0.18 -12.45 18.55
C ARG A 154 -0.69 -13.63 18.99
N LYS A 155 -1.97 -13.39 19.29
CA LYS A 155 -2.89 -14.37 19.84
C LYS A 155 -3.13 -15.54 18.87
N TYR A 156 -3.22 -15.26 17.57
CA TYR A 156 -3.55 -16.25 16.55
C TYR A 156 -2.35 -16.69 15.70
N GLY A 157 -1.13 -16.19 15.97
CA GLY A 157 0.06 -16.56 15.20
C GLY A 157 0.03 -16.18 13.72
N VAL A 158 -0.91 -15.32 13.30
CA VAL A 158 -1.10 -14.92 11.90
C VAL A 158 -0.11 -13.85 11.47
N ASP A 159 0.10 -13.72 10.16
CA ASP A 159 0.97 -12.68 9.63
C ASP A 159 0.34 -11.27 9.75
N GLY A 160 1.09 -10.24 9.33
CA GLY A 160 0.59 -8.86 9.45
C GLY A 160 -0.60 -8.53 8.54
N ARG A 161 -0.69 -9.18 7.37
CA ARG A 161 -1.72 -8.97 6.35
C ARG A 161 -3.00 -9.67 6.76
N ASP A 162 -2.90 -10.90 7.24
CA ASP A 162 -4.01 -11.69 7.74
C ASP A 162 -4.60 -11.09 9.01
N ALA A 163 -3.77 -10.60 9.94
CA ALA A 163 -4.23 -9.85 11.11
C ALA A 163 -4.97 -8.57 10.71
N TYR A 164 -4.59 -7.92 9.61
CA TYR A 164 -5.26 -6.72 9.11
C TYR A 164 -6.62 -7.07 8.51
N SER A 165 -6.67 -8.10 7.64
CA SER A 165 -7.91 -8.62 7.06
C SER A 165 -8.91 -9.09 8.14
N LEU A 166 -8.42 -9.81 9.15
CA LEU A 166 -9.22 -10.24 10.29
C LEU A 166 -9.78 -9.04 11.07
N LEU A 167 -8.95 -8.03 11.34
CA LEU A 167 -9.37 -6.82 12.04
C LEU A 167 -10.39 -6.00 11.24
N GLU A 168 -10.24 -5.92 9.92
CA GLU A 168 -11.17 -5.24 9.02
C GLU A 168 -12.54 -5.90 9.06
N ARG A 169 -12.60 -7.24 8.88
CA ARG A 169 -13.85 -8.02 9.00
C ARG A 169 -14.48 -7.91 10.40
N ILE A 170 -13.66 -7.89 11.45
CA ILE A 170 -14.14 -7.66 12.82
C ILE A 170 -14.74 -6.27 12.96
N LEU A 171 -14.14 -5.21 12.43
CA LEU A 171 -14.60 -3.83 12.66
C LEU A 171 -15.61 -3.33 11.63
N ASP A 172 -15.86 -4.06 10.55
CA ASP A 172 -16.82 -3.68 9.52
C ASP A 172 -18.25 -3.56 10.09
N ASN A 173 -19.06 -2.71 9.46
CA ASN A 173 -20.44 -2.45 9.86
C ASN A 173 -21.29 -3.72 9.69
N ALA A 174 -21.13 -4.43 8.58
CA ALA A 174 -21.81 -5.69 8.29
C ALA A 174 -20.78 -6.83 8.16
N TYR A 175 -21.21 -8.05 8.45
CA TYR A 175 -20.40 -9.25 8.21
C TYR A 175 -21.36 -10.44 8.05
N ASP A 176 -21.37 -11.04 6.87
CA ASP A 176 -22.23 -12.16 6.44
C ASP A 176 -21.47 -13.50 6.39
N GLY A 177 -20.18 -13.49 6.72
CA GLY A 177 -19.35 -14.69 6.76
C GLY A 177 -19.49 -15.52 8.04
N GLN A 178 -18.89 -16.71 8.02
CA GLN A 178 -18.98 -17.74 9.08
C GLN A 178 -17.67 -17.90 9.89
N ASP A 179 -16.73 -16.94 9.81
CA ASP A 179 -15.46 -17.03 10.53
C ASP A 179 -15.69 -16.91 12.05
N ALA A 180 -15.45 -18.00 12.78
CA ALA A 180 -15.72 -18.10 14.21
C ALA A 180 -14.95 -17.05 15.03
N VAL A 181 -13.71 -16.72 14.65
CA VAL A 181 -12.90 -15.70 15.34
C VAL A 181 -13.51 -14.31 15.11
N VAL A 182 -13.96 -14.04 13.89
CA VAL A 182 -14.65 -12.79 13.58
C VAL A 182 -15.93 -12.67 14.41
N LEU A 183 -16.77 -13.71 14.45
CA LEU A 183 -18.02 -13.71 15.21
C LEU A 183 -17.78 -13.54 16.73
N GLU A 184 -16.78 -14.24 17.29
CA GLU A 184 -16.38 -14.14 18.70
C GLU A 184 -16.04 -12.68 19.09
N TRP A 185 -15.18 -12.02 18.31
CA TRP A 185 -14.79 -10.63 18.59
C TRP A 185 -15.89 -9.62 18.27
N ARG A 186 -16.70 -9.88 17.23
CA ARG A 186 -17.85 -9.02 16.91
C ARG A 186 -18.88 -9.02 18.04
N ALA A 187 -19.09 -10.15 18.71
CA ALA A 187 -19.98 -10.25 19.87
C ALA A 187 -19.44 -9.48 21.09
N GLN A 188 -18.11 -9.39 21.24
CA GLN A 188 -17.47 -8.69 22.37
C GLN A 188 -17.33 -7.18 22.18
N ILE A 189 -17.53 -6.66 20.96
CA ILE A 189 -17.38 -5.23 20.64
C ILE A 189 -18.77 -4.58 20.59
N PRO A 190 -19.07 -3.62 21.47
CA PRO A 190 -20.36 -2.93 21.44
C PRO A 190 -20.58 -2.19 20.11
N ARG A 191 -21.79 -2.32 19.53
CA ARG A 191 -22.15 -1.73 18.23
C ARG A 191 -23.35 -0.78 18.30
N THR A 192 -23.46 0.08 17.29
CA THR A 192 -24.64 0.91 17.01
C THR A 192 -25.73 0.09 16.31
N ALA A 193 -26.93 0.66 16.17
CA ALA A 193 -28.01 0.05 15.40
C ALA A 193 -27.64 -0.19 13.92
N THR A 194 -26.72 0.62 13.37
CA THR A 194 -26.19 0.47 12.01
C THR A 194 -25.06 -0.58 11.90
N GLY A 195 -24.79 -1.33 12.97
CA GLY A 195 -23.71 -2.33 13.02
C GLY A 195 -22.31 -1.76 13.23
N ALA A 196 -22.12 -0.44 13.26
CA ALA A 196 -20.80 0.17 13.44
C ALA A 196 -20.26 0.01 14.88
N PRO A 197 -18.94 -0.22 15.10
CA PRO A 197 -18.37 -0.26 16.44
C PRO A 197 -18.54 1.06 17.21
N LYS A 198 -19.02 0.99 18.45
CA LYS A 198 -19.08 2.15 19.35
C LYS A 198 -17.67 2.51 19.80
N THR A 199 -17.28 3.77 19.57
CA THR A 199 -15.92 4.26 19.83
C THR A 199 -15.75 4.95 21.20
N ALA A 200 -16.80 4.99 22.02
CA ALA A 200 -16.75 5.63 23.34
C ALA A 200 -15.71 4.96 24.25
N THR A 201 -14.90 5.77 24.95
CA THR A 201 -13.73 5.29 25.74
C THR A 201 -14.08 4.12 26.65
N HIS A 202 -15.13 4.25 27.45
CA HIS A 202 -15.50 3.28 28.49
C HIS A 202 -15.88 1.90 27.92
N LEU A 203 -16.31 1.84 26.65
CA LEU A 203 -16.65 0.59 25.96
C LEU A 203 -15.42 -0.13 25.39
N LEU A 204 -14.38 0.62 25.02
CA LEU A 204 -13.13 0.07 24.47
C LEU A 204 -12.12 -0.30 25.56
N VAL A 205 -12.21 0.33 26.73
CA VAL A 205 -11.28 0.12 27.84
C VAL A 205 -11.17 -1.35 28.28
N PRO A 206 -12.27 -2.11 28.46
CA PRO A 206 -12.19 -3.54 28.83
C PRO A 206 -11.37 -4.37 27.82
N LEU A 207 -11.53 -4.10 26.53
CA LEU A 207 -10.76 -4.76 25.47
C LEU A 207 -9.28 -4.37 25.55
N THR A 208 -8.97 -3.08 25.74
CA THR A 208 -7.57 -2.65 25.91
C THR A 208 -6.92 -3.18 27.18
N TYR A 209 -7.70 -3.42 28.23
CA TYR A 209 -7.24 -4.08 29.46
C TYR A 209 -6.89 -5.55 29.18
N ARG A 210 -7.75 -6.29 28.46
CA ARG A 210 -7.43 -7.68 28.03
C ARG A 210 -6.17 -7.76 27.18
N PHE A 211 -5.99 -6.82 26.25
CA PHE A 211 -4.75 -6.77 25.44
C PHE A 211 -3.50 -6.53 26.28
N LEU A 212 -3.63 -5.82 27.42
CA LEU A 212 -2.52 -5.58 28.33
C LEU A 212 -2.25 -6.83 29.19
N GLN A 213 -3.30 -7.50 29.68
CA GLN A 213 -3.16 -8.76 30.41
C GLN A 213 -2.44 -9.82 29.57
N ASP A 214 -2.81 -9.97 28.30
CA ASP A 214 -2.14 -10.89 27.35
C ASP A 214 -0.65 -10.59 27.17
N ILE A 215 -0.26 -9.31 27.19
CA ILE A 215 1.15 -8.92 27.12
C ILE A 215 1.87 -9.27 28.42
N GLU A 216 1.25 -9.05 29.57
CA GLU A 216 1.86 -9.34 30.88
C GLU A 216 1.98 -10.86 31.14
N GLU A 217 0.92 -11.60 30.86
CA GLU A 217 0.82 -13.07 30.73
C GLU A 217 2.03 -13.63 29.97
N ARG A 218 2.21 -13.24 28.70
CA ARG A 218 3.27 -13.80 27.86
C ARG A 218 4.66 -13.30 28.26
N ASN A 219 4.79 -12.08 28.77
CA ASN A 219 6.07 -11.60 29.33
C ASN A 219 6.48 -12.35 30.60
N TRP A 220 5.53 -12.78 31.41
CA TRP A 220 5.77 -13.57 32.62
C TRP A 220 6.18 -15.00 32.26
N ILE A 221 5.43 -15.66 31.37
CA ILE A 221 5.72 -17.03 30.92
C ILE A 221 7.09 -17.14 30.25
N SER A 222 7.50 -16.13 29.49
CA SER A 222 8.79 -16.11 28.79
C SER A 222 9.94 -15.52 29.62
N GLN A 223 9.79 -15.39 30.94
CA GLN A 223 10.92 -15.03 31.81
C GLN A 223 11.95 -16.17 31.81
N GLY A 224 13.20 -15.86 31.45
CA GLY A 224 14.32 -16.81 31.42
C GLY A 224 14.70 -17.31 30.02
N ASP A 225 13.89 -17.05 28.99
CA ASP A 225 14.24 -17.33 27.60
C ASP A 225 15.19 -16.24 27.05
N HIS A 226 16.43 -16.62 26.71
CA HIS A 226 17.45 -15.73 26.18
C HIS A 226 17.13 -15.16 24.80
N GLU A 227 16.28 -15.84 24.00
CA GLU A 227 15.85 -15.36 22.69
C GLU A 227 14.60 -14.47 22.76
N PHE A 228 13.83 -14.56 23.85
CA PHE A 228 12.59 -13.79 23.99
C PHE A 228 12.84 -12.32 24.31
N ARG A 229 12.34 -11.44 23.43
CA ARG A 229 12.32 -9.99 23.67
C ARG A 229 11.01 -9.57 24.32
N GLN A 230 11.09 -9.14 25.58
CA GLN A 230 9.95 -8.61 26.34
C GLN A 230 9.12 -7.60 25.54
N VAL A 231 7.82 -7.86 25.44
CA VAL A 231 6.87 -7.01 24.75
C VAL A 231 6.55 -5.80 25.62
N ARG A 232 6.70 -4.59 25.07
CA ARG A 232 6.46 -3.35 25.82
C ARG A 232 4.99 -3.21 26.26
N THR A 233 4.77 -3.07 27.56
CA THR A 233 3.46 -2.78 28.16
C THR A 233 3.02 -1.32 27.95
N PHE A 234 1.75 -1.03 28.25
CA PHE A 234 1.15 0.31 28.14
C PHE A 234 0.22 0.63 29.33
N THR A 235 -0.20 1.90 29.50
CA THR A 235 -1.24 2.27 30.47
C THR A 235 -2.62 2.20 29.81
N VAL A 236 -3.61 1.68 30.55
CA VAL A 236 -5.00 1.57 30.09
C VAL A 236 -5.60 2.95 29.86
N LEU A 237 -5.49 3.85 30.85
CA LEU A 237 -5.79 5.27 30.70
C LEU A 237 -4.50 6.10 30.64
N PRO A 238 -4.52 7.33 30.08
CA PRO A 238 -3.36 8.21 30.11
C PRO A 238 -2.97 8.57 31.55
N THR A 239 -1.72 8.99 31.71
CA THR A 239 -1.22 9.57 32.96
C THR A 239 -0.58 10.91 32.67
N LYS A 240 -0.39 11.74 33.71
CA LYS A 240 0.32 13.02 33.55
C LYS A 240 1.71 12.77 32.97
N ARG A 241 2.09 13.60 31.98
CA ARG A 241 3.38 13.50 31.29
C ARG A 241 4.51 13.99 32.19
N GLY A 242 5.15 13.06 32.89
CA GLY A 242 6.27 13.34 33.79
C GLY A 242 5.90 14.32 34.92
N PHE A 243 6.93 14.87 35.56
CA PHE A 243 6.79 15.77 36.71
C PHE A 243 6.87 17.25 36.31
N GLU A 244 7.05 17.56 35.03
CA GLU A 244 7.05 18.94 34.54
C GLU A 244 5.67 19.61 34.71
N CYS A 245 5.68 20.93 34.95
CA CYS A 245 4.45 21.70 35.02
C CYS A 245 3.69 21.64 33.69
N SER A 246 2.46 21.13 33.77
CA SER A 246 1.53 21.06 32.64
C SER A 246 0.97 22.45 32.36
N HIS A 247 0.63 22.68 31.09
CA HIS A 247 -0.10 23.87 30.69
C HIS A 247 -1.56 23.70 31.13
N MET A 248 -2.00 24.58 32.03
CA MET A 248 -3.33 24.53 32.62
C MET A 248 -4.19 25.67 32.11
N LYS A 249 -5.43 25.34 31.80
CA LYS A 249 -6.38 26.27 31.22
C LYS A 249 -7.04 27.13 32.30
N MET A 250 -6.87 28.45 32.18
CA MET A 250 -7.57 29.43 32.99
C MET A 250 -8.63 30.14 32.13
N CYS A 251 -9.90 29.94 32.48
CA CYS A 251 -11.03 30.66 31.91
C CYS A 251 -11.48 31.79 32.85
N LYS A 252 -12.60 32.46 32.53
CA LYS A 252 -13.23 33.47 33.40
C LYS A 252 -13.40 33.06 34.87
N LEU A 253 -13.84 31.83 35.12
CA LEU A 253 -14.01 31.31 36.48
C LEU A 253 -12.65 31.03 37.13
N GLY A 254 -11.68 30.54 36.37
CA GLY A 254 -10.32 30.34 36.86
C GLY A 254 -9.63 31.65 37.26
N LEU A 255 -9.89 32.74 36.54
CA LEU A 255 -9.43 34.08 36.91
C LEU A 255 -10.06 34.53 38.24
N ARG A 256 -11.37 34.36 38.38
CA ARG A 256 -12.10 34.66 39.63
C ARG A 256 -11.49 33.91 40.82
N SER A 257 -11.29 32.60 40.66
CA SER A 257 -10.66 31.72 41.64
C SER A 257 -9.25 32.15 42.03
N LEU A 258 -8.42 32.54 41.05
CA LEU A 258 -7.07 33.03 41.30
C LEU A 258 -7.08 34.34 42.13
N LEU A 259 -8.04 35.23 41.86
CA LEU A 259 -8.21 36.47 42.62
C LEU A 259 -8.66 36.19 44.06
N GLN A 260 -9.62 35.28 44.27
CA GLN A 260 -10.05 34.86 45.61
C GLN A 260 -8.91 34.21 46.40
N ARG A 261 -8.13 33.35 45.74
CA ARG A 261 -6.94 32.71 46.33
C ARG A 261 -5.94 33.76 46.81
N ALA A 262 -5.78 34.85 46.07
CA ALA A 262 -4.93 35.99 46.43
C ALA A 262 -5.57 36.95 47.46
N GLY A 263 -6.69 36.59 48.10
CA GLY A 263 -7.36 37.42 49.11
C GLY A 263 -8.18 38.59 48.54
N ILE A 264 -8.35 38.69 47.21
CA ILE A 264 -9.04 39.81 46.58
C ILE A 264 -10.56 39.55 46.59
N ARG A 265 -11.33 40.47 47.19
CA ARG A 265 -12.80 40.45 47.11
C ARG A 265 -13.26 40.61 45.67
N VAL A 266 -14.08 39.67 45.19
CA VAL A 266 -14.64 39.66 43.84
C VAL A 266 -16.14 39.38 43.88
N PRO A 267 -16.93 39.86 42.90
CA PRO A 267 -18.36 39.62 42.84
C PRO A 267 -18.75 38.13 42.89
N PRO A 268 -19.97 37.81 43.34
CA PRO A 268 -20.47 36.43 43.32
C PRO A 268 -20.51 35.87 41.90
N GLU A 269 -20.35 34.54 41.80
CA GLU A 269 -20.43 33.82 40.53
C GLU A 269 -21.80 34.03 39.87
N GLY A 270 -21.85 34.05 38.53
CA GLY A 270 -23.09 34.22 37.77
C GLY A 270 -23.12 35.51 36.94
N PRO A 271 -24.30 36.14 36.76
CA PRO A 271 -24.46 37.34 35.94
C PRO A 271 -23.57 38.51 36.42
N LYS A 272 -23.49 38.72 37.73
CA LYS A 272 -22.68 39.78 38.36
C LYS A 272 -21.19 39.68 38.01
N TRP A 273 -20.61 38.47 38.05
CA TRP A 273 -19.23 38.26 37.61
C TRP A 273 -19.07 38.38 36.09
N SER A 274 -20.01 37.82 35.31
CA SER A 274 -19.94 37.83 33.85
C SER A 274 -20.01 39.24 33.25
N ALA A 275 -20.69 40.18 33.92
CA ALA A 275 -20.72 41.59 33.53
C ALA A 275 -19.35 42.28 33.64
N VAL A 276 -18.51 41.90 34.61
CA VAL A 276 -17.27 42.61 34.92
C VAL A 276 -15.99 41.87 34.50
N GLU A 277 -16.06 40.58 34.18
CA GLU A 277 -14.88 39.75 33.94
C GLU A 277 -13.94 40.29 32.86
N ARG A 278 -14.50 40.89 31.80
CA ARG A 278 -13.73 41.40 30.66
C ARG A 278 -12.91 42.61 31.07
N ALA A 279 -13.45 43.44 31.95
CA ALA A 279 -12.74 44.56 32.56
C ALA A 279 -11.56 44.04 33.42
N TYR A 280 -11.78 42.98 34.22
CA TYR A 280 -10.69 42.34 34.98
C TYR A 280 -9.59 41.79 34.07
N TRP A 281 -9.95 41.06 33.00
CA TRP A 281 -8.98 40.58 32.01
C TRP A 281 -8.15 41.72 31.39
N ARG A 282 -8.79 42.82 30.96
CA ARG A 282 -8.08 43.97 30.37
C ARG A 282 -7.28 44.78 31.39
N ARG A 283 -7.72 44.83 32.65
CA ARG A 283 -7.02 45.50 33.75
C ARG A 283 -5.76 44.74 34.18
N LEU A 284 -5.79 43.41 34.13
CA LEU A 284 -4.72 42.54 34.62
C LEU A 284 -3.72 42.12 33.52
N PHE A 285 -4.15 42.06 32.26
CA PHE A 285 -3.32 41.52 31.18
C PHE A 285 -3.21 42.45 29.97
N ASN A 286 -2.09 42.39 29.26
CA ASN A 286 -1.75 43.16 28.07
C ASN A 286 -2.45 42.60 26.81
N ILE A 287 -3.79 42.46 26.85
CA ILE A 287 -4.56 41.75 25.81
C ILE A 287 -4.53 42.51 24.47
N LYS A 288 -4.69 43.84 24.49
CA LYS A 288 -4.69 44.69 23.28
C LYS A 288 -3.45 44.46 22.39
N LYS A 289 -2.30 44.15 23.00
CA LYS A 289 -1.04 43.86 22.29
C LYS A 289 -1.13 42.65 21.35
N PHE A 290 -2.04 41.71 21.61
CA PHE A 290 -2.12 40.44 20.88
C PHE A 290 -3.38 40.32 20.01
N GLU A 291 -4.30 41.28 20.10
CA GLU A 291 -5.50 41.35 19.27
C GLU A 291 -5.17 42.02 17.93
N THR A 292 -5.79 41.54 16.85
CA THR A 292 -5.74 42.18 15.52
C THR A 292 -7.16 42.37 14.98
N ALA A 293 -7.31 42.91 13.76
CA ALA A 293 -8.61 42.99 13.09
C ALA A 293 -9.27 41.60 12.99
N ASN A 294 -8.48 40.58 12.60
CA ASN A 294 -8.96 39.22 12.29
C ASN A 294 -8.77 38.20 13.43
N ARG A 295 -8.28 38.63 14.62
CA ARG A 295 -8.05 37.75 15.78
C ARG A 295 -8.39 38.47 17.07
N LYS A 296 -9.42 37.99 17.77
CA LYS A 296 -9.86 38.53 19.07
C LYS A 296 -9.63 37.54 20.20
N PHE A 297 -9.39 38.06 21.41
CA PHE A 297 -9.12 37.23 22.59
C PHE A 297 -10.35 36.40 22.97
N ALA A 298 -10.14 35.09 23.17
CA ALA A 298 -11.22 34.13 23.41
C ALA A 298 -11.62 34.00 24.90
N GLY A 299 -11.15 34.88 25.79
CA GLY A 299 -11.52 34.86 27.21
C GLY A 299 -10.89 33.73 28.02
N GLN A 300 -9.84 33.10 27.49
CA GLN A 300 -9.15 31.98 28.14
C GLN A 300 -7.67 31.93 27.73
N ILE A 301 -6.84 31.48 28.67
CA ILE A 301 -5.42 31.23 28.45
C ILE A 301 -5.08 29.81 28.89
N VAL A 302 -3.94 29.29 28.43
CA VAL A 302 -3.33 28.07 28.96
C VAL A 302 -1.91 28.39 29.39
N THR A 303 -1.56 28.16 30.65
CA THR A 303 -0.26 28.56 31.20
C THR A 303 0.36 27.50 32.09
N ASP A 304 1.68 27.43 32.10
CA ASP A 304 2.46 26.68 33.08
C ASP A 304 3.13 27.60 34.12
N GLY A 305 2.68 28.86 34.26
CA GLY A 305 3.23 29.84 35.20
C GLY A 305 4.47 30.57 34.70
N LYS A 306 5.03 30.19 33.54
CA LYS A 306 6.10 30.95 32.88
C LYS A 306 5.79 31.23 31.41
N ALA A 307 5.26 30.25 30.68
CA ALA A 307 4.72 30.45 29.34
C ALA A 307 3.20 30.58 29.40
N VAL A 308 2.65 31.42 28.53
CA VAL A 308 1.20 31.57 28.36
C VAL A 308 0.84 31.41 26.89
N SER A 309 -0.17 30.59 26.65
CA SER A 309 -0.83 30.37 25.37
C SER A 309 -2.17 31.10 25.43
N ILE A 310 -2.23 32.23 24.76
CA ILE A 310 -3.41 33.10 24.67
C ILE A 310 -4.28 32.55 23.55
N VAL A 311 -5.51 32.12 23.88
CA VAL A 311 -6.42 31.57 22.89
C VAL A 311 -7.16 32.72 22.20
N MET A 312 -7.15 32.70 20.87
CA MET A 312 -7.76 33.71 19.98
C MET A 312 -8.68 33.02 18.98
N ARG A 313 -9.70 33.69 18.44
CA ARG A 313 -10.61 33.15 17.40
C ARG A 313 -10.15 33.50 15.96
N LYS A 314 -10.34 32.62 14.95
CA LYS A 314 -9.91 32.72 13.51
C LYS A 314 -10.64 31.70 12.56
N PRO A 315 -10.36 31.59 11.24
CA PRO A 315 -10.86 30.52 10.32
C PRO A 315 -10.04 29.20 10.28
N LYS A 316 -10.44 28.19 9.46
CA LYS A 316 -9.94 26.77 9.45
C LYS A 316 -9.02 26.44 8.24
N ARG A 317 -7.96 25.60 8.40
CA ARG A 317 -7.16 24.83 7.38
C ARG A 317 -6.00 24.04 8.06
N GLU A 318 -5.49 22.95 7.45
CA GLU A 318 -4.45 22.05 8.02
C GLU A 318 -3.16 21.83 7.15
N SER A 319 -2.69 20.60 6.85
CA SER A 319 -1.36 20.24 6.22
C SER A 319 -1.04 18.72 6.32
N SER A 320 0.05 18.13 5.72
CA SER A 320 0.88 16.94 6.21
C SER A 320 1.45 15.90 5.19
N PRO A 321 2.72 15.36 5.32
CA PRO A 321 3.95 15.99 5.82
C PRO A 321 5.35 15.54 5.19
N TYR A 322 5.87 16.11 4.08
CA TYR A 322 7.35 16.23 3.85
C TYR A 322 7.90 17.67 4.03
N LEU A 323 9.04 17.86 4.72
CA LEU A 323 9.41 19.17 5.32
C LEU A 323 9.67 20.28 4.29
N PHE A 324 10.80 20.23 3.59
CA PHE A 324 10.93 20.57 2.17
C PHE A 324 12.35 20.28 1.68
N VAL A 325 12.42 19.87 0.42
CA VAL A 325 13.38 20.40 -0.56
C VAL A 325 12.51 21.11 -1.59
N ALA A 326 12.89 22.32 -2.01
CA ALA A 326 12.13 23.11 -2.95
C ALA A 326 13.05 23.64 -4.05
N THR A 327 12.57 23.59 -5.29
CA THR A 327 13.28 24.06 -6.48
C THR A 327 12.38 25.06 -7.19
N ASN A 328 12.95 26.20 -7.63
CA ASN A 328 12.22 27.22 -8.37
C ASN A 328 12.38 27.03 -9.89
N GLN A 329 11.72 27.89 -10.69
CA GLN A 329 11.76 27.87 -12.15
C GLN A 329 13.12 28.17 -12.77
N LEU A 330 14.07 28.69 -11.98
CA LEU A 330 15.46 28.94 -12.38
C LEU A 330 16.39 27.78 -11.97
N ASP A 331 15.82 26.65 -11.54
CA ASP A 331 16.52 25.47 -11.05
C ASP A 331 17.34 25.66 -9.76
N GLU A 332 17.16 26.79 -9.07
CA GLU A 332 17.76 27.04 -7.76
C GLU A 332 17.05 26.20 -6.68
N THR A 333 17.83 25.54 -5.82
CA THR A 333 17.28 24.63 -4.81
C THR A 333 17.60 25.09 -3.39
N VAL A 334 16.58 25.10 -2.54
CA VAL A 334 16.70 25.34 -1.10
C VAL A 334 16.19 24.13 -0.33
N SER A 335 16.82 23.83 0.81
CA SER A 335 16.45 22.69 1.65
C SER A 335 16.57 23.01 3.13
N CYS A 336 15.84 22.27 3.97
CA CYS A 336 16.06 22.29 5.41
C CYS A 336 15.95 20.88 5.98
N SER A 337 17.04 20.39 6.58
CA SER A 337 17.05 19.05 7.17
C SER A 337 16.35 19.04 8.54
N THR A 338 15.85 17.86 8.95
CA THR A 338 15.29 17.69 10.30
C THR A 338 16.34 17.97 11.39
N LYS A 339 17.61 17.59 11.14
CA LYS A 339 18.71 17.82 12.09
C LYS A 339 18.96 19.31 12.28
N GLU A 340 19.15 20.03 11.18
CA GLU A 340 19.33 21.49 11.15
C GLU A 340 18.17 22.21 11.84
N PHE A 341 16.92 21.82 11.55
CA PHE A 341 15.75 22.38 12.20
C PHE A 341 15.76 22.17 13.72
N TYR A 342 16.11 20.97 14.20
CA TYR A 342 16.13 20.65 15.62
C TYR A 342 17.27 21.36 16.38
N GLU A 343 18.41 21.54 15.73
CA GLU A 343 19.55 22.29 16.25
C GLU A 343 19.23 23.78 16.37
N GLU A 344 18.67 24.38 15.31
CA GLU A 344 18.27 25.79 15.28
C GLU A 344 17.11 26.07 16.23
N ALA A 345 16.13 25.16 16.31
CA ALA A 345 15.05 25.20 17.31
C ALA A 345 15.54 24.91 18.75
N ARG A 346 16.84 24.66 18.95
CA ARG A 346 17.49 24.38 20.24
C ARG A 346 16.89 23.19 21.00
N TYR A 347 16.23 22.24 20.32
CA TYR A 347 15.67 21.05 20.96
C TYR A 347 16.76 20.13 21.51
N THR A 348 17.85 19.92 20.76
CA THR A 348 18.99 19.08 21.19
C THR A 348 19.70 19.67 22.40
N LYS A 349 19.99 20.99 22.37
CA LYS A 349 20.60 21.72 23.49
C LYS A 349 19.71 21.72 24.74
N ALA A 350 18.39 21.81 24.58
CA ALA A 350 17.45 21.70 25.71
C ALA A 350 17.50 20.30 26.35
N LYS A 351 17.52 19.22 25.55
CA LYS A 351 17.63 17.84 26.06
C LYS A 351 18.94 17.62 26.82
N GLN A 352 20.07 18.06 26.28
CA GLN A 352 21.38 17.96 26.94
C GLN A 352 21.39 18.70 28.28
N LYS A 353 20.82 19.91 28.32
CA LYS A 353 20.75 20.70 29.55
C LYS A 353 19.86 20.05 30.62
N ILE A 354 18.75 19.44 30.22
CA ILE A 354 17.87 18.67 31.10
C ILE A 354 18.60 17.47 31.69
N LYS A 355 19.29 16.69 30.85
CA LYS A 355 20.08 15.54 31.28
C LYS A 355 21.14 15.97 32.30
N GLY A 356 21.92 17.01 31.99
CA GLY A 356 22.91 17.54 32.92
C GLY A 356 22.33 18.12 34.22
N TRP A 357 21.04 18.51 34.27
CA TRP A 357 20.42 18.87 35.55
C TRP A 357 20.06 17.65 36.38
N GLN A 358 19.59 16.58 35.73
CA GLN A 358 19.24 15.32 36.38
C GLN A 358 20.50 14.62 36.92
N ASP A 359 21.56 14.55 36.11
CA ASP A 359 22.83 13.91 36.49
C ASP A 359 23.48 14.57 37.72
N ARG A 360 23.29 15.88 37.91
CA ARG A 360 23.81 16.64 39.07
C ARG A 360 22.90 16.62 40.31
N SER A 361 21.83 15.82 40.30
CA SER A 361 20.91 15.68 41.44
C SER A 361 20.74 14.20 41.79
N PRO A 362 21.61 13.63 42.65
CA PRO A 362 21.63 12.20 42.95
C PRO A 362 20.26 11.66 43.39
N ARG A 363 19.58 12.35 44.32
CA ARG A 363 18.24 11.97 44.80
C ARG A 363 17.16 11.96 43.72
N VAL A 364 17.23 12.88 42.75
CA VAL A 364 16.28 12.94 41.62
C VAL A 364 16.61 11.87 40.59
N LEU A 365 17.89 11.63 40.33
CA LEU A 365 18.34 10.61 39.39
C LEU A 365 17.99 9.21 39.90
N GLU A 366 18.23 8.94 41.18
CA GLU A 366 17.85 7.71 41.87
C GLU A 366 16.33 7.49 41.79
N ALA A 367 15.54 8.52 42.13
CA ALA A 367 14.09 8.48 42.03
C ALA A 367 13.60 8.16 40.61
N ILE A 368 14.24 8.71 39.56
CA ILE A 368 13.87 8.46 38.17
C ILE A 368 14.30 7.06 37.70
N ARG A 369 15.51 6.61 38.05
CA ARG A 369 16.06 5.31 37.65
C ARG A 369 15.29 4.14 38.28
N ASN A 370 14.92 4.30 39.55
CA ASN A 370 14.24 3.26 40.31
C ASN A 370 12.70 3.38 40.27
N MET A 371 12.16 4.27 39.43
CA MET A 371 10.71 4.48 39.30
C MET A 371 10.03 3.21 38.76
N PRO A 372 9.12 2.57 39.52
CA PRO A 372 8.44 1.38 39.05
C PRO A 372 7.57 1.65 37.83
N THR A 373 7.20 0.60 37.10
CA THR A 373 6.29 0.75 35.96
C THR A 373 4.88 1.04 36.44
N LYS A 374 4.23 2.03 35.83
CA LYS A 374 2.79 2.30 35.95
C LYS A 374 1.97 1.69 34.82
N LYS A 375 2.63 0.99 33.89
CA LYS A 375 2.05 0.41 32.67
C LYS A 375 1.70 -1.05 32.94
N SER A 376 0.65 -1.26 33.73
CA SER A 376 0.25 -2.61 34.12
C SER A 376 -1.26 -2.78 34.20
N ALA A 377 -1.74 -4.01 33.98
CA ALA A 377 -3.11 -4.41 34.26
C ALA A 377 -3.28 -4.85 35.73
N SER A 378 -2.17 -5.07 36.47
CA SER A 378 -2.20 -5.43 37.89
C SER A 378 -2.40 -4.22 38.80
N LEU A 379 -3.41 -4.30 39.67
CA LEU A 379 -3.63 -3.34 40.76
C LEU A 379 -2.46 -3.31 41.73
N GLU A 380 -1.82 -4.45 41.99
CA GLU A 380 -0.69 -4.57 42.90
C GLU A 380 0.55 -3.83 42.35
N THR A 381 0.88 -4.07 41.07
CA THR A 381 1.99 -3.37 40.40
C THR A 381 1.75 -1.87 40.33
N LEU A 382 0.52 -1.45 40.03
CA LEU A 382 0.14 -0.04 40.09
C LEU A 382 0.21 0.52 41.52
N GLY A 383 -0.17 -0.26 42.53
CA GLY A 383 -0.07 0.09 43.94
C GLY A 383 1.38 0.28 44.39
N TYR A 384 2.30 -0.60 43.98
CA TYR A 384 3.74 -0.44 44.21
C TYR A 384 4.28 0.86 43.57
N TYR A 385 3.87 1.16 42.34
CA TYR A 385 4.19 2.45 41.71
C TYR A 385 3.65 3.64 42.50
N ILE A 386 2.38 3.59 42.95
CA ILE A 386 1.75 4.68 43.72
C ILE A 386 2.54 4.91 45.01
N ARG A 387 2.80 3.87 45.81
CA ARG A 387 3.60 3.92 47.05
C ARG A 387 4.98 4.55 46.81
N PHE A 388 5.66 4.12 45.76
CA PHE A 388 7.00 4.61 45.43
C PHE A 388 6.99 6.07 44.98
N MET A 389 6.02 6.44 44.14
CA MET A 389 5.91 7.74 43.52
C MET A 389 5.46 8.81 44.51
N THR A 390 4.46 8.54 45.37
CA THR A 390 3.92 9.53 46.31
C THR A 390 4.99 10.06 47.26
N LYS A 391 5.84 9.18 47.80
CA LYS A 391 6.98 9.53 48.67
C LYS A 391 7.96 10.52 48.02
N ARG A 392 8.06 10.51 46.69
CA ARG A 392 9.05 11.28 45.92
C ARG A 392 8.40 12.37 45.06
N MET A 393 7.08 12.50 45.12
CA MET A 393 6.30 13.35 44.23
C MET A 393 6.66 14.82 44.41
N ASP A 394 6.72 15.29 45.66
CA ASP A 394 7.01 16.69 45.96
C ASP A 394 8.46 17.06 45.62
N LEU A 395 9.41 16.12 45.82
CA LEU A 395 10.80 16.26 45.35
C LEU A 395 10.86 16.44 43.82
N LEU A 396 10.18 15.57 43.07
CA LEU A 396 10.23 15.55 41.59
C LEU A 396 9.47 16.73 40.97
N LEU A 397 8.30 17.08 41.50
CA LEU A 397 7.54 18.27 41.09
C LEU A 397 8.29 19.55 41.47
N GLY A 398 8.89 19.59 42.66
CA GLY A 398 9.74 20.68 43.14
C GLY A 398 10.96 20.89 42.25
N PHE A 399 11.71 19.84 41.94
CA PHE A 399 12.86 19.89 41.04
C PHE A 399 12.50 20.47 39.66
N ALA A 400 11.37 20.02 39.08
CA ALA A 400 10.87 20.53 37.81
C ALA A 400 10.38 21.99 37.87
N ARG A 401 9.99 22.47 39.07
CA ARG A 401 9.61 23.87 39.34
C ARG A 401 10.84 24.77 39.49
N HIS A 402 11.86 24.34 40.24
CA HIS A 402 13.04 25.16 40.55
C HIS A 402 14.03 25.28 39.37
N LYS A 403 14.23 24.21 38.59
CA LYS A 403 15.07 24.29 37.39
C LYS A 403 14.32 24.96 36.24
N PRO A 404 15.00 25.69 35.32
CA PRO A 404 14.34 26.49 34.30
C PRO A 404 13.80 25.67 33.11
N PHE A 405 13.19 24.50 33.35
CA PHE A 405 12.53 23.65 32.36
C PHE A 405 11.51 24.45 31.53
N ARG A 406 10.70 25.28 32.19
CA ARG A 406 9.70 26.13 31.53
C ARG A 406 10.34 27.18 30.61
N ARG A 407 11.47 27.78 31.02
CA ARG A 407 12.24 28.74 30.19
C ARG A 407 12.88 28.04 28.97
N LEU A 408 13.42 26.83 29.14
CA LEU A 408 13.96 26.05 28.04
C LEU A 408 12.89 25.73 27.00
N ARG A 409 11.71 25.28 27.44
CA ARG A 409 10.59 24.95 26.55
C ARG A 409 10.13 26.18 25.74
N LEU A 410 10.02 27.34 26.38
CA LEU A 410 9.68 28.59 25.69
C LEU A 410 10.78 29.04 24.74
N ARG A 411 12.06 28.94 25.15
CA ARG A 411 13.20 29.26 24.29
C ARG A 411 13.18 28.40 23.03
N SER A 412 13.05 27.08 23.15
CA SER A 412 12.94 26.22 21.98
C SER A 412 11.75 26.57 21.08
N PHE A 413 10.62 27.00 21.65
CA PHE A 413 9.48 27.48 20.85
C PHE A 413 9.77 28.77 20.08
N ILE A 414 10.43 29.76 20.70
CA ILE A 414 10.80 31.03 20.03
C ILE A 414 11.76 30.76 18.88
N PHE A 415 12.80 29.97 19.12
CA PHE A 415 13.79 29.62 18.10
C PHE A 415 13.16 28.80 16.96
N MET A 416 12.25 27.87 17.29
CA MET A 416 11.45 27.15 16.28
C MET A 416 10.62 28.09 15.40
N LYS A 417 9.95 29.10 15.99
CA LYS A 417 9.19 30.09 15.23
C LYS A 417 10.08 30.98 14.36
N ARG A 418 11.24 31.38 14.87
CA ARG A 418 12.24 32.15 14.11
C ARG A 418 12.74 31.34 12.90
N LYS A 419 13.05 30.06 13.08
CA LYS A 419 13.46 29.17 11.99
C LYS A 419 12.34 28.99 10.96
N LEU A 420 11.09 28.74 11.38
CA LEU A 420 9.96 28.66 10.44
C LEU A 420 9.78 29.94 9.62
N ARG A 421 9.89 31.12 10.25
CA ARG A 421 9.82 32.41 9.55
C ARG A 421 10.95 32.55 8.54
N GLN A 422 12.18 32.23 8.93
CA GLN A 422 13.34 32.25 8.03
C GLN A 422 13.09 31.36 6.80
N LEU A 423 12.59 30.14 7.00
CA LEU A 423 12.29 29.22 5.90
C LEU A 423 11.15 29.73 4.99
N CYS A 424 10.15 30.42 5.54
CA CYS A 424 9.09 31.03 4.72
C CYS A 424 9.64 32.16 3.86
N LEU A 425 10.46 33.05 4.43
CA LEU A 425 11.08 34.17 3.71
C LEU A 425 12.09 33.71 2.65
N MET A 426 12.72 32.55 2.85
CA MET A 426 13.56 31.92 1.83
C MET A 426 12.77 31.45 0.60
N LEU A 427 11.52 31.00 0.80
CA LEU A 427 10.67 30.49 -0.29
C LEU A 427 9.80 31.57 -0.93
N ALA A 428 9.37 32.56 -0.15
CA ALA A 428 8.51 33.65 -0.59
C ALA A 428 9.09 34.97 -0.09
N ARG A 429 9.87 35.63 -0.94
CA ARG A 429 10.51 36.92 -0.65
C ARG A 429 9.45 38.01 -0.57
N GLU A 430 9.67 39.00 0.29
CA GLU A 430 8.73 40.12 0.42
C GLU A 430 8.69 40.93 -0.89
N GLY A 431 7.48 41.18 -1.39
CA GLY A 431 7.25 41.90 -2.66
C GLY A 431 7.02 41.02 -3.88
N GLU A 432 7.33 39.72 -3.83
CA GLU A 432 7.13 38.79 -4.95
C GLU A 432 5.78 38.06 -4.87
N ARG A 433 5.13 37.84 -6.03
CA ARG A 433 3.96 36.95 -6.13
C ARG A 433 4.39 35.50 -6.31
N THR A 434 4.69 34.83 -5.20
CA THR A 434 5.14 33.43 -5.22
C THR A 434 3.96 32.44 -5.19
N VAL A 435 4.03 31.39 -6.00
CA VAL A 435 3.17 30.20 -5.91
C VAL A 435 4.05 28.99 -5.61
N VAL A 436 3.70 28.21 -4.57
CA VAL A 436 4.45 27.02 -4.16
C VAL A 436 3.59 25.77 -4.34
N GLY A 437 4.11 24.82 -5.10
CA GLY A 437 3.58 23.46 -5.18
C GLY A 437 4.08 22.65 -3.98
N PHE A 438 3.17 22.23 -3.11
CA PHE A 438 3.47 21.49 -1.89
C PHE A 438 2.98 20.06 -2.02
N GLY A 439 3.88 19.11 -1.83
CA GLY A 439 3.55 17.71 -1.99
C GLY A 439 2.61 17.16 -0.91
N ASP A 440 1.70 16.27 -1.29
CA ASP A 440 0.65 15.68 -0.44
C ASP A 440 1.03 14.34 0.22
N TRP A 441 2.32 13.95 0.15
CA TRP A 441 2.75 12.66 0.67
C TRP A 441 2.42 12.55 2.16
N SER A 442 1.70 11.49 2.52
CA SER A 442 1.40 11.14 3.91
C SER A 442 2.01 9.79 4.27
N ASN A 443 2.58 9.68 5.47
CA ASN A 443 3.22 8.45 5.94
C ASN A 443 2.15 7.39 6.26
N GLN A 444 1.82 6.55 5.27
CA GLN A 444 0.88 5.44 5.39
C GLN A 444 1.58 4.08 5.63
N ASP A 445 2.91 4.04 5.65
CA ASP A 445 3.66 2.79 5.74
C ASP A 445 3.92 2.36 7.20
N VAL A 446 3.26 1.26 7.58
CA VAL A 446 3.30 0.65 8.91
C VAL A 446 4.61 -0.14 9.14
N ALA A 447 5.41 -0.40 8.11
CA ALA A 447 6.68 -1.14 8.19
C ALA A 447 7.89 -0.28 8.62
N GLY A 448 7.71 1.03 8.80
CA GLY A 448 8.72 1.89 9.40
C GLY A 448 9.97 2.07 8.53
N VAL A 449 9.80 2.50 7.27
CA VAL A 449 10.94 2.83 6.39
C VAL A 449 11.83 3.93 6.99
N ILE A 450 11.25 4.91 7.71
CA ILE A 450 12.02 5.97 8.39
C ILE A 450 12.26 5.56 9.85
N LYS A 451 13.43 4.98 10.09
CA LYS A 451 13.85 4.49 11.41
C LYS A 451 14.59 5.61 12.17
N LYS A 452 14.48 5.61 13.51
CA LYS A 452 15.14 6.53 14.47
C LYS A 452 14.80 8.05 14.41
N SER A 453 14.36 8.65 13.29
CA SER A 453 14.29 10.12 13.14
C SER A 453 13.01 10.79 13.68
N SER A 454 13.13 11.97 14.29
CA SER A 454 11.98 12.71 14.85
C SER A 454 11.19 13.39 13.74
N ALA A 455 9.86 13.25 13.68
CA ALA A 455 9.07 13.92 12.66
C ALA A 455 9.21 15.46 12.75
N GLY A 456 9.69 16.09 11.67
CA GLY A 456 9.75 17.55 11.53
C GLY A 456 8.35 18.18 11.47
N PRO A 457 8.21 19.50 11.70
CA PRO A 457 6.90 20.15 11.82
C PRO A 457 6.31 20.51 10.46
N VAL A 458 6.24 19.56 9.51
CA VAL A 458 5.69 19.81 8.17
C VAL A 458 4.24 20.28 8.26
N LYS A 459 3.48 19.59 9.13
CA LYS A 459 2.16 19.85 9.75
C LYS A 459 1.98 21.25 10.39
N ARG A 460 2.89 22.17 10.13
CA ARG A 460 2.98 23.53 10.69
C ARG A 460 3.77 24.45 9.75
N PHE A 461 4.79 23.94 9.07
CA PHE A 461 5.54 24.71 8.07
C PHE A 461 4.66 25.10 6.88
N GLU A 462 3.95 24.14 6.28
CA GLU A 462 2.98 24.39 5.20
C GLU A 462 1.94 25.46 5.59
N ARG A 463 1.42 25.39 6.83
CA ARG A 463 0.49 26.39 7.38
C ARG A 463 1.09 27.77 7.57
N GLU A 464 2.35 27.87 7.97
CA GLU A 464 3.01 29.17 8.08
C GLU A 464 3.35 29.71 6.69
N LEU A 465 3.81 28.87 5.77
CA LEU A 465 4.14 29.24 4.39
C LEU A 465 2.91 29.77 3.63
N ALA A 466 1.73 29.17 3.83
CA ALA A 466 0.45 29.64 3.29
C ALA A 466 0.03 31.04 3.77
N ARG A 467 0.79 31.68 4.67
CA ARG A 467 0.59 33.08 5.10
C ARG A 467 1.47 34.06 4.34
N TYR A 468 2.49 33.57 3.63
CA TYR A 468 3.43 34.36 2.83
C TYR A 468 3.16 34.21 1.33
N CYS A 469 2.64 33.06 0.88
CA CYS A 469 2.39 32.79 -0.54
C CYS A 469 1.19 31.86 -0.77
N THR A 470 0.79 31.73 -2.04
CA THR A 470 -0.20 30.72 -2.45
C THR A 470 0.44 29.34 -2.41
N VAL A 471 -0.22 28.39 -1.72
CA VAL A 471 0.27 27.01 -1.58
C VAL A 471 -0.73 26.06 -2.23
N ILE A 472 -0.29 25.29 -3.22
CA ILE A 472 -1.10 24.36 -4.01
C ILE A 472 -0.65 22.93 -3.71
N SER A 473 -1.58 22.07 -3.31
CA SER A 473 -1.30 20.64 -3.10
C SER A 473 -1.01 19.94 -4.45
N ILE A 474 0.09 19.19 -4.50
CA ILE A 474 0.55 18.40 -5.64
C ILE A 474 0.62 16.92 -5.25
N ALA A 475 0.06 16.05 -6.09
CA ALA A 475 0.06 14.60 -5.87
C ALA A 475 1.42 13.97 -6.19
N GLU A 476 2.18 13.58 -5.17
CA GLU A 476 3.60 13.18 -5.25
C GLU A 476 3.88 11.80 -5.88
N PHE A 477 2.90 11.15 -6.49
CA PHE A 477 3.09 9.79 -7.02
C PHE A 477 4.29 9.73 -8.00
N ARG A 478 5.26 8.85 -7.68
CA ARG A 478 6.51 8.57 -8.40
C ARG A 478 7.49 9.75 -8.58
N THR A 479 7.25 10.94 -8.01
CA THR A 479 8.14 12.11 -8.18
C THR A 479 9.59 11.85 -7.78
N SER A 480 9.83 11.00 -6.77
CA SER A 480 11.18 10.60 -6.34
C SER A 480 11.77 9.38 -7.06
N LYS A 481 11.01 8.73 -7.96
CA LYS A 481 11.40 7.47 -8.62
C LYS A 481 11.81 7.64 -10.08
N VAL A 482 11.34 8.69 -10.76
CA VAL A 482 11.67 8.95 -12.17
C VAL A 482 12.58 10.15 -12.28
N HIS A 483 13.51 10.14 -13.22
CA HIS A 483 14.39 11.28 -13.47
C HIS A 483 13.58 12.49 -13.96
N PHE A 484 13.84 13.68 -13.44
CA PHE A 484 13.03 14.88 -13.76
C PHE A 484 13.06 15.27 -15.24
N ASP A 485 14.17 15.00 -15.90
CA ASP A 485 14.40 15.30 -17.32
C ASP A 485 13.95 14.15 -18.23
N CYS A 486 14.68 13.03 -18.25
CA CYS A 486 14.40 11.91 -19.15
C CYS A 486 13.27 10.94 -18.72
N GLU A 487 12.60 11.18 -17.59
CA GLU A 487 11.49 10.37 -17.06
C GLU A 487 11.78 8.88 -16.80
N CYS A 488 13.02 8.44 -17.00
CA CYS A 488 13.44 7.06 -16.77
C CYS A 488 13.42 6.70 -15.28
N GLU A 489 13.14 5.43 -14.97
CA GLU A 489 13.19 4.96 -13.59
C GLU A 489 14.61 5.00 -13.03
N LEU A 490 14.74 5.61 -11.85
CA LEU A 490 15.99 5.80 -11.15
C LEU A 490 16.29 4.62 -10.23
N LYS A 491 17.55 4.15 -10.25
CA LYS A 491 18.01 3.04 -9.41
C LYS A 491 18.73 3.55 -8.17
N ASN A 492 18.68 2.76 -7.10
CA ASN A 492 19.42 3.10 -5.89
C ASN A 492 20.92 2.83 -6.09
N GLN A 493 21.77 3.68 -5.52
CA GLN A 493 23.20 3.40 -5.43
C GLN A 493 23.57 2.64 -4.16
N TYR A 494 24.75 2.05 -4.18
CA TYR A 494 25.32 1.27 -3.08
C TYR A 494 26.72 1.77 -2.78
N SER A 495 27.05 1.95 -1.50
CA SER A 495 28.38 2.34 -1.04
C SER A 495 28.89 1.34 -0.02
N GLN A 496 30.17 1.00 -0.08
CA GLN A 496 30.85 0.27 0.98
C GLN A 496 31.04 1.19 2.19
N ARG A 497 30.66 0.73 3.39
CA ARG A 497 30.85 1.46 4.65
C ARG A 497 31.47 0.55 5.70
N LEU A 498 32.50 1.06 6.37
CA LEU A 498 33.05 0.47 7.59
C LEU A 498 32.00 0.58 8.70
N CYS A 499 31.56 -0.55 9.21
CA CYS A 499 30.62 -0.65 10.31
C CYS A 499 31.36 -0.55 11.65
N TRP A 500 30.62 -0.31 12.75
CA TRP A 500 31.22 -0.14 14.09
C TRP A 500 31.92 -1.42 14.59
N ASP A 501 31.55 -2.57 14.07
CA ASP A 501 32.21 -3.87 14.29
C ASP A 501 33.52 -4.04 13.51
N GLY A 502 33.95 -3.04 12.71
CA GLY A 502 35.18 -3.11 11.91
C GLY A 502 35.01 -3.77 10.54
N GLU A 503 33.83 -4.27 10.21
CA GLU A 503 33.56 -4.91 8.91
C GLU A 503 33.10 -3.91 7.84
N ILE A 504 33.56 -4.10 6.60
CA ILE A 504 33.09 -3.32 5.45
C ILE A 504 31.83 -3.98 4.88
N ARG A 505 30.69 -3.28 4.92
CA ARG A 505 29.43 -3.76 4.33
C ARG A 505 28.93 -2.82 3.23
N THR A 506 28.43 -3.41 2.15
CA THR A 506 27.79 -2.68 1.04
C THR A 506 26.38 -2.26 1.46
N GLN A 507 26.15 -0.96 1.65
CA GLN A 507 24.85 -0.41 2.05
C GLN A 507 24.23 0.45 0.95
N LYS A 508 22.90 0.38 0.84
CA LYS A 508 22.12 1.23 -0.06
C LYS A 508 22.22 2.70 0.38
N VAL A 509 22.55 3.57 -0.56
CA VAL A 509 22.56 5.03 -0.35
C VAL A 509 21.19 5.58 -0.75
N HIS A 510 20.41 6.01 0.25
CA HIS A 510 19.02 6.44 0.04
C HIS A 510 18.85 7.89 -0.47
N SER A 511 19.89 8.72 -0.36
CA SER A 511 19.86 10.15 -0.70
C SER A 511 20.16 10.45 -2.16
N VAL A 512 20.74 9.50 -2.89
CA VAL A 512 21.15 9.65 -4.29
C VAL A 512 20.66 8.47 -5.11
N LEU A 513 20.22 8.77 -6.33
CA LEU A 513 19.72 7.79 -7.27
C LEU A 513 20.46 7.93 -8.60
N HIS A 514 20.59 6.83 -9.32
CA HIS A 514 21.34 6.74 -10.55
C HIS A 514 20.40 6.54 -11.75
N CYS A 515 20.57 7.37 -12.78
CA CYS A 515 19.89 7.21 -14.05
C CYS A 515 20.72 6.32 -14.97
N SER A 516 20.16 5.20 -15.43
CA SER A 516 20.87 4.26 -16.32
C SER A 516 20.70 4.57 -17.81
N SER A 517 20.05 5.68 -18.18
CA SER A 517 19.82 6.02 -19.59
C SER A 517 21.09 6.59 -20.25
N ASN A 518 21.36 6.17 -21.48
CA ASN A 518 22.52 6.63 -22.25
C ASN A 518 22.48 8.15 -22.53
N GLY A 519 21.29 8.72 -22.72
CA GLY A 519 21.10 10.16 -22.93
C GLY A 519 21.48 11.02 -21.72
N CYS A 520 21.38 10.49 -20.50
CA CYS A 520 21.76 11.19 -19.27
C CYS A 520 23.17 10.83 -18.77
N ARG A 521 23.98 10.13 -19.58
CA ARG A 521 25.38 9.75 -19.28
C ARG A 521 25.61 9.13 -17.89
N GLY A 522 24.64 8.37 -17.36
CA GLY A 522 24.81 7.75 -16.04
C GLY A 522 24.75 8.71 -14.84
N ILE A 523 24.14 9.89 -14.99
CA ILE A 523 24.13 10.91 -13.93
C ILE A 523 23.49 10.37 -12.64
N THR A 524 24.13 10.72 -11.52
CA THR A 524 23.62 10.49 -10.17
C THR A 524 22.96 11.76 -9.68
N VAL A 525 21.67 11.68 -9.32
CA VAL A 525 20.87 12.82 -8.84
C VAL A 525 20.55 12.67 -7.37
N ASN A 526 20.49 13.79 -6.65
CA ASN A 526 19.92 13.80 -5.31
C ASN A 526 18.42 13.50 -5.40
N ARG A 527 17.96 12.52 -4.62
CA ARG A 527 16.57 12.03 -4.65
C ARG A 527 15.54 13.12 -4.37
N ASP A 528 15.82 13.96 -3.37
CA ASP A 528 14.87 14.97 -2.91
C ASP A 528 14.82 16.17 -3.87
N VAL A 529 15.96 16.51 -4.49
CA VAL A 529 16.05 17.53 -5.55
C VAL A 529 15.36 17.06 -6.83
N ASN A 530 15.52 15.79 -7.19
CA ASN A 530 14.81 15.20 -8.31
C ASN A 530 13.30 15.21 -8.08
N ALA A 531 12.86 14.90 -6.86
CA ALA A 531 11.45 14.97 -6.48
C ALA A 531 10.90 16.41 -6.58
N SER A 532 11.63 17.42 -6.08
CA SER A 532 11.19 18.81 -6.14
C SER A 532 11.09 19.35 -7.56
N ARG A 533 12.01 18.98 -8.46
CA ARG A 533 11.91 19.31 -9.90
C ARG A 533 10.70 18.67 -10.58
N ASN A 534 10.43 17.40 -10.31
CA ASN A 534 9.22 16.74 -10.80
C ASN A 534 7.94 17.40 -10.28
N MET A 535 7.91 17.83 -9.00
CA MET A 535 6.77 18.56 -8.45
C MET A 535 6.58 19.94 -9.09
N LEU A 536 7.67 20.65 -9.39
CA LEU A 536 7.62 21.93 -10.09
C LEU A 536 6.97 21.79 -11.47
N ARG A 537 7.36 20.76 -12.24
CA ARG A 537 6.74 20.46 -13.53
C ARG A 537 5.24 20.17 -13.39
N LEU A 538 4.84 19.36 -12.41
CA LEU A 538 3.42 19.08 -12.15
C LEU A 538 2.62 20.35 -11.74
N LEU A 539 3.24 21.24 -10.97
CA LEU A 539 2.66 22.53 -10.63
C LEU A 539 2.46 23.40 -11.87
N GLN A 540 3.45 23.48 -12.75
CA GLN A 540 3.35 24.23 -14.00
C GLN A 540 2.24 23.69 -14.90
N CYS A 541 2.11 22.37 -15.06
CA CYS A 541 0.98 21.76 -15.78
C CYS A 541 -0.36 22.22 -15.20
N LYS A 542 -0.51 22.13 -13.87
CA LYS A 542 -1.73 22.52 -13.17
C LYS A 542 -2.05 24.02 -13.30
N LEU A 543 -1.04 24.88 -13.28
CA LEU A 543 -1.22 26.33 -13.47
C LEU A 543 -1.62 26.68 -14.92
N ASN A 544 -1.14 25.91 -15.89
CA ASN A 544 -1.44 26.09 -17.31
C ASN A 544 -2.72 25.37 -17.77
N GLY A 545 -3.48 24.74 -16.86
CA GLY A 545 -4.68 23.97 -17.21
C GLY A 545 -4.38 22.69 -18.01
N ILE A 546 -3.14 22.20 -17.98
CA ILE A 546 -2.72 20.97 -18.64
C ILE A 546 -2.93 19.82 -17.65
N ASP A 547 -3.73 18.83 -18.05
CA ASP A 547 -3.99 17.63 -17.25
C ASP A 547 -2.70 16.84 -16.96
N ARG A 548 -2.70 16.08 -15.86
CA ARG A 548 -1.54 15.29 -15.45
C ARG A 548 -1.15 14.31 -16.57
N PRO A 549 0.11 14.29 -17.03
CA PRO A 549 0.55 13.36 -18.06
C PRO A 549 0.26 11.90 -17.69
N VAL A 550 -0.22 11.15 -18.67
CA VAL A 550 -0.43 9.70 -18.60
C VAL A 550 0.94 9.02 -18.46
N ALA A 551 1.07 8.03 -17.58
CA ALA A 551 2.35 7.36 -17.31
C ALA A 551 2.24 5.84 -17.44
N TYR A 552 3.25 5.20 -18.04
CA TYR A 552 3.32 3.75 -18.16
C TYR A 552 3.97 3.11 -16.92
N THR A 553 3.45 1.95 -16.53
CA THR A 553 4.09 1.03 -15.59
C THR A 553 4.08 -0.36 -16.21
N LEU A 554 5.24 -0.83 -16.68
CA LEU A 554 5.39 -2.22 -17.15
C LEU A 554 5.55 -3.16 -15.96
N THR A 555 4.85 -4.28 -15.98
CA THR A 555 4.82 -5.22 -14.85
C THR A 555 5.58 -6.51 -15.11
N ASN A 556 5.71 -6.93 -16.38
CA ASN A 556 6.26 -8.25 -16.70
C ASN A 556 7.66 -8.23 -17.33
N LEU A 557 8.13 -7.12 -17.92
CA LEU A 557 9.42 -7.04 -18.62
C LEU A 557 10.38 -6.01 -18.01
N ARG A 558 11.69 -6.24 -18.18
CA ARG A 558 12.76 -5.34 -17.73
C ARG A 558 13.61 -4.83 -18.89
N GLU A 559 14.23 -3.66 -18.70
CA GLU A 559 15.16 -3.07 -19.67
C GLU A 559 16.34 -4.02 -19.94
N ASN A 560 16.64 -4.22 -21.23
CA ASN A 560 17.63 -5.16 -21.77
C ASN A 560 17.38 -6.64 -21.40
N GLU A 561 16.16 -7.04 -21.06
CA GLU A 561 15.85 -8.43 -20.77
C GLU A 561 16.10 -9.33 -21.99
N LYS A 562 16.71 -10.49 -21.74
CA LYS A 562 17.01 -11.50 -22.76
C LYS A 562 15.89 -12.52 -22.83
N LEU A 563 15.24 -12.63 -23.98
CA LEU A 563 14.15 -13.56 -24.25
C LEU A 563 14.59 -14.65 -25.23
N ALA A 564 14.09 -15.87 -25.03
CA ALA A 564 14.44 -17.04 -25.84
C ALA A 564 13.37 -17.42 -26.89
N PHE A 565 12.33 -16.59 -27.03
CA PHE A 565 11.18 -16.79 -27.89
C PHE A 565 10.79 -15.46 -28.57
N PRO A 566 10.26 -15.48 -29.80
CA PRO A 566 10.11 -14.30 -30.65
C PRO A 566 8.82 -13.49 -30.40
N LEU A 567 7.74 -14.13 -29.93
CA LEU A 567 6.48 -13.44 -29.62
C LEU A 567 6.48 -12.94 -28.18
N VAL A 568 6.52 -11.63 -27.97
CA VAL A 568 6.68 -11.03 -26.65
C VAL A 568 5.37 -10.44 -26.16
N LEU A 569 4.93 -10.86 -24.97
CA LEU A 569 3.87 -10.19 -24.21
C LEU A 569 4.46 -9.01 -23.43
N VAL A 570 3.93 -7.81 -23.62
CA VAL A 570 4.20 -6.59 -22.86
C VAL A 570 2.96 -6.27 -22.03
N GLU A 571 3.03 -6.51 -20.72
CA GLU A 571 1.93 -6.31 -19.78
C GLU A 571 2.24 -5.13 -18.84
N GLY A 572 1.24 -4.30 -18.58
CA GLY A 572 1.41 -3.13 -17.73
C GLY A 572 0.13 -2.37 -17.43
N THR A 573 0.27 -1.24 -16.73
CA THR A 573 -0.81 -0.28 -16.50
C THR A 573 -0.46 1.08 -17.07
N VAL A 574 -1.49 1.79 -17.50
CA VAL A 574 -1.45 3.18 -17.91
C VAL A 574 -2.14 4.01 -16.82
N ASP A 575 -1.37 4.83 -16.11
CA ASP A 575 -1.87 5.64 -15.00
C ASP A 575 -2.62 6.89 -15.52
N ASN A 576 -3.58 7.40 -14.75
CA ASN A 576 -4.35 8.64 -15.05
C ASN A 576 -5.27 8.58 -16.31
N VAL A 577 -5.59 7.39 -16.81
CA VAL A 577 -6.52 7.20 -17.95
C VAL A 577 -7.90 7.78 -17.68
N ARG A 578 -8.44 7.61 -16.46
CA ARG A 578 -9.75 8.15 -16.06
C ARG A 578 -9.79 9.68 -16.04
N SER A 579 -8.72 10.32 -15.55
CA SER A 579 -8.64 11.79 -15.48
C SER A 579 -8.42 12.43 -16.84
N ALA A 580 -7.79 11.72 -17.79
CA ALA A 580 -7.49 12.23 -19.12
C ALA A 580 -8.68 12.23 -20.09
N ASN A 581 -9.89 11.82 -19.67
CA ASN A 581 -11.13 11.80 -20.47
C ASN A 581 -10.98 11.22 -21.90
N LEU A 582 -10.11 10.20 -22.07
CA LEU A 582 -9.89 9.58 -23.37
C LEU A 582 -11.18 8.93 -23.91
N SER A 583 -11.47 9.15 -25.20
CA SER A 583 -12.54 8.46 -25.92
C SER A 583 -12.28 6.96 -25.98
N ASP A 584 -13.31 6.16 -26.28
CA ASP A 584 -13.14 4.70 -26.39
C ASP A 584 -12.13 4.30 -27.50
N VAL A 585 -12.00 5.12 -28.55
CA VAL A 585 -10.99 4.96 -29.61
C VAL A 585 -9.57 5.31 -29.11
N GLY A 586 -9.47 6.17 -28.09
CA GLY A 586 -8.20 6.55 -27.45
C GLY A 586 -7.71 5.56 -26.38
N LEU A 587 -8.50 4.54 -26.03
CA LEU A 587 -8.14 3.52 -25.04
C LEU A 587 -7.39 2.33 -25.65
N TYR A 588 -6.39 2.62 -26.48
CA TYR A 588 -5.53 1.60 -27.05
C TYR A 588 -4.06 2.00 -26.90
N VAL A 589 -3.23 1.05 -26.49
CA VAL A 589 -1.77 1.16 -26.57
C VAL A 589 -1.32 0.61 -27.90
N GLN A 590 -0.73 1.45 -28.74
CA GLN A 590 -0.02 1.03 -29.93
C GLN A 590 1.35 0.47 -29.50
N ALA A 591 1.66 -0.76 -29.92
CA ALA A 591 2.97 -1.37 -29.67
C ALA A 591 3.71 -1.60 -30.99
N ILE A 592 4.98 -1.22 -31.01
CA ILE A 592 5.84 -1.21 -32.18
C ILE A 592 7.21 -1.77 -31.79
N ALA A 593 7.79 -2.65 -32.61
CA ALA A 593 9.16 -3.12 -32.45
C ALA A 593 10.09 -2.55 -33.54
N HIS A 594 11.26 -2.09 -33.11
CA HIS A 594 12.33 -1.59 -33.97
C HIS A 594 13.63 -2.32 -33.70
N GLU A 595 14.25 -2.91 -34.71
CA GLU A 595 15.57 -3.52 -34.59
C GLU A 595 16.65 -2.45 -34.40
N VAL A 596 17.60 -2.70 -33.49
CA VAL A 596 18.73 -1.81 -33.20
C VAL A 596 19.91 -2.20 -34.11
N LYS A 597 20.21 -1.39 -35.13
CA LYS A 597 21.41 -1.55 -35.97
C LYS A 597 22.56 -0.68 -35.47
N GLN A 598 23.80 -1.17 -35.58
CA GLN A 598 24.99 -0.37 -35.28
C GLN A 598 25.20 0.65 -36.41
N GLY A 599 24.85 1.92 -36.17
CA GLY A 599 25.14 3.06 -37.06
C GLY A 599 23.92 3.78 -37.65
N GLU A 600 22.88 3.07 -38.08
CA GLU A 600 21.75 3.68 -38.83
C GLU A 600 20.89 4.65 -37.98
N THR A 601 20.95 5.96 -38.25
CA THR A 601 19.81 6.87 -38.04
C THR A 601 18.61 6.32 -38.80
N GLN A 602 17.65 5.79 -38.05
CA GLN A 602 16.27 5.45 -38.46
C GLN A 602 16.13 4.70 -39.81
N SER A 603 16.31 3.37 -39.79
CA SER A 603 15.71 2.49 -40.82
C SER A 603 14.18 2.53 -40.76
N ASN A 604 13.53 2.63 -41.91
CA ASN A 604 12.08 2.58 -42.10
C ASN A 604 11.46 1.16 -42.05
N SER A 605 12.20 0.12 -41.63
CA SER A 605 11.64 -1.24 -41.53
C SER A 605 10.92 -1.45 -40.20
N TRP A 606 9.70 -0.92 -40.09
CA TRP A 606 8.81 -1.16 -38.94
C TRP A 606 8.37 -2.62 -38.90
N VAL A 607 8.57 -3.31 -37.77
CA VAL A 607 8.05 -4.68 -37.58
C VAL A 607 6.76 -4.59 -36.78
N GLY A 608 5.65 -4.40 -37.51
CA GLY A 608 4.29 -4.39 -36.96
C GLY A 608 3.93 -3.14 -36.16
N SER A 609 2.69 -2.69 -36.32
CA SER A 609 2.06 -1.65 -35.51
C SER A 609 0.64 -2.11 -35.20
N VAL A 610 0.44 -2.69 -34.01
CA VAL A 610 -0.86 -3.17 -33.56
C VAL A 610 -1.27 -2.45 -32.29
N CYS A 611 -2.55 -2.13 -32.20
CA CYS A 611 -3.18 -1.45 -31.08
C CYS A 611 -3.86 -2.44 -30.14
N TRP A 612 -3.62 -2.27 -28.85
CA TRP A 612 -4.05 -3.19 -27.80
C TRP A 612 -4.98 -2.50 -26.82
N PRO A 613 -6.12 -3.09 -26.46
CA PRO A 613 -7.13 -2.42 -25.66
C PRO A 613 -6.66 -2.18 -24.22
N VAL A 614 -7.10 -1.08 -23.62
CA VAL A 614 -6.79 -0.67 -22.24
C VAL A 614 -8.06 -0.71 -21.39
N VAL A 615 -8.00 -1.35 -20.23
CA VAL A 615 -9.12 -1.34 -19.26
C VAL A 615 -9.22 0.04 -18.63
N ARG A 616 -10.30 0.79 -18.92
CA ARG A 616 -10.51 2.18 -18.45
C ARG A 616 -10.32 2.35 -16.94
N ASP A 617 -10.77 1.37 -16.16
CA ASP A 617 -10.81 1.47 -14.70
C ASP A 617 -9.47 1.23 -14.00
N SER A 618 -8.67 0.31 -14.53
CA SER A 618 -7.38 -0.10 -13.94
C SER A 618 -6.18 0.43 -14.74
N GLY A 619 -6.39 0.92 -15.96
CA GLY A 619 -5.34 1.22 -16.92
C GLY A 619 -4.62 -0.02 -17.46
N HIS A 620 -5.07 -1.23 -17.12
CA HIS A 620 -4.38 -2.49 -17.46
C HIS A 620 -4.44 -2.77 -18.97
N PHE A 621 -3.30 -3.15 -19.54
CA PHE A 621 -3.17 -3.55 -20.93
C PHE A 621 -2.24 -4.76 -21.08
N LYS A 622 -2.44 -5.50 -22.17
CA LYS A 622 -1.55 -6.56 -22.65
C LYS A 622 -1.31 -6.32 -24.14
N ALA A 623 -0.08 -5.96 -24.47
CA ALA A 623 0.36 -5.67 -25.83
C ALA A 623 1.36 -6.71 -26.32
N TYR A 624 1.49 -6.86 -27.64
CA TYR A 624 2.36 -7.87 -28.22
C TYR A 624 3.21 -7.30 -29.33
N VAL A 625 4.42 -7.83 -29.42
CA VAL A 625 5.37 -7.55 -30.49
C VAL A 625 6.04 -8.83 -30.93
N HIS A 626 6.29 -8.94 -32.23
CA HIS A 626 7.01 -10.06 -32.83
C HIS A 626 8.45 -9.64 -33.13
N LEU A 627 9.42 -10.46 -32.70
CA LEU A 627 10.86 -10.23 -32.90
C LEU A 627 11.37 -11.20 -33.95
N PRO A 628 11.55 -10.75 -35.21
CA PRO A 628 11.70 -11.66 -36.35
C PRO A 628 13.09 -12.29 -36.41
N ARG A 629 14.10 -11.67 -35.80
CA ARG A 629 15.50 -12.09 -35.90
C ARG A 629 16.23 -11.92 -34.58
N THR A 630 17.28 -12.70 -34.39
CA THR A 630 18.14 -12.59 -33.21
C THR A 630 18.79 -11.22 -33.16
N GLY A 631 18.61 -10.46 -32.07
CA GLY A 631 19.09 -9.08 -32.00
C GLY A 631 18.55 -8.30 -30.81
N ALA A 632 18.88 -7.01 -30.76
CA ALA A 632 18.31 -6.05 -29.82
C ALA A 632 17.20 -5.25 -30.49
N PHE A 633 16.11 -5.00 -29.76
CA PHE A 633 14.94 -4.30 -30.27
C PHE A 633 14.48 -3.21 -29.30
N HIS A 634 14.13 -2.03 -29.82
CA HIS A 634 13.38 -1.00 -29.10
C HIS A 634 11.88 -1.25 -29.28
N ILE A 635 11.20 -1.49 -28.16
CA ILE A 635 9.75 -1.66 -28.10
C ILE A 635 9.14 -0.33 -27.69
N ARG A 636 8.48 0.33 -28.65
CA ARG A 636 7.80 1.61 -28.43
C ARG A 636 6.32 1.36 -28.15
N LEU A 637 5.84 1.88 -27.03
CA LEU A 637 4.43 1.91 -26.64
C LEU A 637 3.91 3.34 -26.76
N ARG A 638 2.77 3.54 -27.41
CA ARG A 638 2.15 4.87 -27.56
C ARG A 638 0.67 4.84 -27.20
N ILE A 639 0.22 5.86 -26.46
CA ILE A 639 -1.19 6.12 -26.16
C ILE A 639 -1.39 7.63 -26.18
N ALA A 640 -2.31 8.11 -27.02
CA ALA A 640 -2.45 9.53 -27.32
C ALA A 640 -1.10 10.19 -27.70
N THR A 641 -0.62 11.15 -26.91
CA THR A 641 0.65 11.85 -27.08
C THR A 641 1.80 11.26 -26.26
N THR A 642 1.52 10.34 -25.33
CA THR A 642 2.54 9.73 -24.46
C THR A 642 3.19 8.55 -25.16
N THR A 643 4.52 8.49 -25.10
CA THR A 643 5.32 7.37 -25.62
C THR A 643 6.22 6.81 -24.53
N SER A 644 6.36 5.49 -24.48
CA SER A 644 7.35 4.78 -23.65
C SER A 644 8.18 3.86 -24.54
N THR A 645 9.46 3.66 -24.21
CA THR A 645 10.34 2.77 -24.97
C THR A 645 11.07 1.83 -24.01
N LEU A 646 11.15 0.55 -24.38
CA LEU A 646 11.85 -0.52 -23.64
C LEU A 646 12.80 -1.23 -24.60
N THR A 647 14.05 -1.49 -24.21
CA THR A 647 14.96 -2.30 -25.03
C THR A 647 14.89 -3.78 -24.62
N LEU A 648 14.73 -4.69 -25.57
CA LEU A 648 14.75 -6.15 -25.37
C LEU A 648 15.83 -6.82 -26.22
N ARG A 649 16.26 -8.02 -25.83
CA ARG A 649 17.19 -8.84 -26.62
C ARG A 649 16.58 -10.21 -26.91
N PHE A 650 16.37 -10.51 -28.18
CA PHE A 650 15.92 -11.83 -28.60
C PHE A 650 17.12 -12.71 -28.94
N VAL A 651 17.24 -13.85 -28.25
CA VAL A 651 18.28 -14.85 -28.47
C VAL A 651 17.68 -16.25 -28.34
N PRO A 652 17.29 -16.89 -29.45
CA PRO A 652 16.80 -18.26 -29.47
C PRO A 652 17.74 -19.22 -28.74
N ARG A 653 17.16 -20.16 -28.00
CA ARG A 653 17.95 -21.15 -27.27
C ARG A 653 18.53 -22.19 -28.22
N ARG A 654 19.85 -22.38 -28.19
CA ARG A 654 20.52 -23.51 -28.84
C ARG A 654 20.28 -24.79 -28.03
N THR A 655 19.51 -25.73 -28.57
CA THR A 655 19.21 -27.04 -27.96
C THR A 655 18.97 -28.09 -29.03
N LYS A 656 19.20 -29.36 -28.71
CA LYS A 656 18.83 -30.49 -29.59
C LYS A 656 17.39 -30.96 -29.41
N TRP A 657 16.67 -30.45 -28.41
CA TRP A 657 15.27 -30.83 -28.11
C TRP A 657 14.33 -29.78 -28.70
N ILE A 658 13.62 -30.14 -29.77
CA ILE A 658 12.82 -29.21 -30.60
C ILE A 658 11.37 -29.69 -30.70
N LEU A 659 10.41 -28.78 -30.55
CA LEU A 659 9.02 -29.03 -30.93
C LEU A 659 8.78 -28.61 -32.37
N ARG A 660 8.14 -29.47 -33.15
CA ARG A 660 7.74 -29.20 -34.53
C ARG A 660 6.24 -29.36 -34.68
N PHE A 661 5.62 -28.41 -35.36
CA PHE A 661 4.19 -28.38 -35.61
C PHE A 661 3.90 -28.84 -37.03
N HIS A 662 2.83 -29.61 -37.19
CA HIS A 662 2.43 -30.20 -38.46
C HIS A 662 0.94 -30.05 -38.66
N TYR A 663 0.52 -29.70 -39.87
CA TYR A 663 -0.86 -29.85 -40.30
C TYR A 663 -0.96 -31.12 -41.16
N GLN A 664 -1.78 -32.08 -40.76
CA GLN A 664 -1.93 -33.34 -41.47
C GLN A 664 -3.15 -33.31 -42.38
N LYS A 665 -2.95 -33.65 -43.65
CA LYS A 665 -3.99 -33.75 -44.67
C LYS A 665 -4.23 -35.21 -45.09
N PRO A 666 -5.48 -35.72 -45.08
CA PRO A 666 -5.81 -37.05 -45.59
C PRO A 666 -5.54 -37.21 -47.10
N ARG A 667 -5.38 -38.46 -47.57
CA ARG A 667 -4.99 -38.80 -48.96
C ARG A 667 -5.87 -38.15 -50.03
N GLU A 668 -7.19 -38.25 -49.88
CA GLU A 668 -8.18 -37.78 -50.86
C GLU A 668 -8.71 -36.37 -50.60
N SER A 669 -8.24 -35.67 -49.57
CA SER A 669 -8.80 -34.36 -49.24
C SER A 669 -8.30 -33.30 -50.22
N HIS A 670 -9.17 -32.86 -51.12
CA HIS A 670 -9.00 -31.60 -51.87
C HIS A 670 -9.49 -30.40 -51.05
N HIS A 671 -10.29 -30.65 -50.01
CA HIS A 671 -10.94 -29.62 -49.21
C HIS A 671 -10.11 -29.20 -47.98
N ALA A 672 -10.53 -28.07 -47.45
CA ALA A 672 -10.01 -27.32 -46.33
C ALA A 672 -10.18 -28.01 -44.95
N PHE A 673 -9.82 -27.28 -43.88
CA PHE A 673 -10.51 -27.44 -42.60
C PHE A 673 -11.90 -26.75 -42.65
N ASP A 674 -12.88 -27.21 -41.88
CA ASP A 674 -14.20 -26.58 -41.87
C ASP A 674 -14.20 -25.26 -41.09
N GLY A 675 -15.01 -24.30 -41.56
CA GLY A 675 -15.17 -23.01 -40.89
C GLY A 675 -16.49 -22.33 -41.22
N THR A 676 -16.74 -21.20 -40.56
CA THR A 676 -17.88 -20.32 -40.85
C THR A 676 -17.68 -19.55 -42.16
N SER A 677 -18.76 -19.07 -42.78
CA SER A 677 -18.69 -18.28 -44.01
C SER A 677 -17.76 -17.07 -43.85
N GLY A 678 -16.84 -16.88 -44.81
CA GLY A 678 -15.87 -15.79 -44.83
C GLY A 678 -14.54 -16.05 -44.10
N VAL A 679 -14.34 -17.24 -43.52
CA VAL A 679 -13.04 -17.65 -42.95
C VAL A 679 -12.24 -18.40 -44.02
N GLY A 680 -11.05 -17.90 -44.38
CA GLY A 680 -10.11 -18.61 -45.24
C GLY A 680 -9.70 -19.92 -44.58
N ASN A 681 -9.58 -20.98 -45.38
CA ASN A 681 -9.37 -22.32 -44.83
C ASN A 681 -8.51 -23.25 -45.70
N ALA A 682 -7.86 -22.69 -46.72
CA ALA A 682 -6.84 -23.38 -47.51
C ALA A 682 -5.70 -23.93 -46.63
N ASP A 683 -4.91 -24.87 -47.17
CA ASP A 683 -3.77 -25.46 -46.46
C ASP A 683 -2.76 -24.39 -45.99
N SER A 684 -2.56 -23.33 -46.78
CA SER A 684 -1.72 -22.18 -46.41
C SER A 684 -2.25 -21.43 -45.20
N ASP A 685 -3.57 -21.20 -45.16
CA ASP A 685 -4.25 -20.51 -44.04
C ASP A 685 -4.19 -21.35 -42.76
N ALA A 686 -4.33 -22.69 -42.89
CA ALA A 686 -4.12 -23.61 -41.78
C ALA A 686 -2.68 -23.50 -41.23
N CYS A 687 -1.68 -23.52 -42.11
CA CYS A 687 -0.29 -23.36 -41.70
C CYS A 687 -0.04 -22.00 -41.01
N GLU A 688 -0.57 -20.89 -41.53
CA GLU A 688 -0.44 -19.56 -40.91
C GLU A 688 -1.04 -19.50 -39.51
N ARG A 689 -2.27 -20.01 -39.33
CA ARG A 689 -2.89 -20.12 -37.99
C ARG A 689 -2.03 -20.97 -37.08
N LEU A 690 -1.51 -22.09 -37.56
CA LEU A 690 -0.70 -22.98 -36.73
C LEU A 690 0.63 -22.32 -36.33
N LYS A 691 1.26 -21.56 -37.25
CA LYS A 691 2.49 -20.80 -36.99
C LYS A 691 2.31 -19.82 -35.83
N PHE A 692 1.29 -18.96 -35.91
CA PHE A 692 1.05 -17.95 -34.87
C PHE A 692 0.66 -18.58 -33.53
N ASN A 693 -0.20 -19.60 -33.53
CA ASN A 693 -0.69 -20.22 -32.30
C ASN A 693 0.38 -21.11 -31.63
N ALA A 694 1.35 -21.64 -32.38
CA ALA A 694 2.54 -22.28 -31.82
C ALA A 694 3.41 -21.28 -31.04
N LEU A 695 3.59 -20.06 -31.54
CA LEU A 695 4.28 -18.99 -30.80
C LEU A 695 3.49 -18.58 -29.55
N LEU A 696 2.16 -18.52 -29.60
CA LEU A 696 1.33 -18.26 -28.42
C LEU A 696 1.48 -19.36 -27.36
N LEU A 697 1.49 -20.64 -27.73
CA LEU A 697 1.76 -21.74 -26.80
C LEU A 697 3.16 -21.65 -26.18
N GLN A 698 4.17 -21.30 -26.98
CA GLN A 698 5.54 -21.08 -26.48
C GLN A 698 5.60 -19.93 -25.46
N THR A 699 4.90 -18.83 -25.77
CA THR A 699 4.78 -17.65 -24.90
C THR A 699 3.98 -17.98 -23.63
N ALA A 700 2.93 -18.80 -23.73
CA ALA A 700 2.12 -19.24 -22.59
C ALA A 700 2.99 -19.92 -21.54
N VAL A 701 3.78 -20.90 -21.96
CA VAL A 701 4.68 -21.64 -21.06
C VAL A 701 5.73 -20.71 -20.44
N ALA A 702 6.30 -19.80 -21.22
CA ALA A 702 7.27 -18.81 -20.71
C ALA A 702 6.67 -17.90 -19.62
N GLU A 703 5.45 -17.39 -19.84
CA GLU A 703 4.76 -16.52 -18.89
C GLU A 703 4.23 -17.27 -17.67
N LEU A 704 3.85 -18.55 -17.81
CA LEU A 704 3.51 -19.39 -16.65
C LEU A 704 4.74 -19.58 -15.73
N PHE A 705 5.94 -19.77 -16.29
CA PHE A 705 7.19 -19.78 -15.53
C PHE A 705 7.46 -18.43 -14.85
N HIS A 706 7.28 -17.33 -15.58
CA HIS A 706 7.48 -15.98 -15.03
C HIS A 706 6.55 -15.68 -13.85
N ARG A 707 5.27 -16.03 -13.98
CA ARG A 707 4.26 -15.85 -12.92
C ARG A 707 4.52 -16.70 -11.68
N ALA A 708 5.18 -17.85 -11.84
CA ALA A 708 5.70 -18.65 -10.72
C ALA A 708 7.00 -18.08 -10.10
N GLY A 709 7.45 -16.89 -10.53
CA GLY A 709 8.64 -16.23 -10.00
C GLY A 709 9.97 -16.73 -10.59
N LEU A 710 9.94 -17.54 -11.66
CA LEU A 710 11.13 -18.08 -12.31
C LEU A 710 11.51 -17.30 -13.57
N SER A 711 12.72 -17.52 -14.08
CA SER A 711 13.10 -17.05 -15.42
C SER A 711 12.19 -17.65 -16.49
N ARG A 712 11.80 -16.87 -17.49
CA ARG A 712 11.01 -17.31 -18.65
C ARG A 712 11.66 -18.46 -19.40
N LYS A 713 11.29 -19.69 -19.04
CA LYS A 713 11.73 -20.91 -19.71
C LYS A 713 10.56 -21.48 -20.49
N THR A 714 10.85 -21.98 -21.68
CA THR A 714 9.88 -22.60 -22.57
C THR A 714 10.56 -23.62 -23.47
N PHE A 715 9.78 -24.36 -24.25
CA PHE A 715 10.28 -25.28 -25.26
C PHE A 715 10.87 -24.50 -26.45
N ALA A 716 11.79 -25.14 -27.18
CA ALA A 716 12.37 -24.54 -28.37
C ALA A 716 11.58 -24.95 -29.61
N LEU A 717 11.34 -23.97 -30.49
CA LEU A 717 10.78 -24.16 -31.82
C LEU A 717 11.91 -24.00 -32.84
N GLU A 718 11.78 -24.68 -33.97
CA GLU A 718 12.58 -24.38 -35.15
C GLU A 718 11.94 -23.19 -35.87
N LEU A 719 12.69 -22.10 -36.00
CA LEU A 719 12.22 -20.82 -36.54
C LEU A 719 12.78 -20.61 -37.94
N ASP A 720 11.95 -20.05 -38.81
CA ASP A 720 12.32 -19.56 -40.14
C ASP A 720 12.98 -18.16 -40.06
N GLY A 721 13.44 -17.61 -41.17
CA GLY A 721 14.15 -16.32 -41.25
C GLY A 721 13.30 -15.09 -40.88
N ASP A 722 11.99 -15.27 -40.78
CA ASP A 722 11.02 -14.27 -40.32
C ASP A 722 10.73 -14.38 -38.81
N GLY A 723 11.24 -15.40 -38.11
CA GLY A 723 11.01 -15.63 -36.69
C GLY A 723 9.75 -16.46 -36.36
N PHE A 724 8.96 -16.85 -37.36
CA PHE A 724 7.85 -17.79 -37.18
C PHE A 724 8.35 -19.24 -37.19
N PRO A 725 7.62 -20.18 -36.56
CA PRO A 725 8.04 -21.57 -36.56
C PRO A 725 7.83 -22.21 -37.93
N ILE A 726 8.69 -23.18 -38.27
CA ILE A 726 8.48 -24.03 -39.43
C ILE A 726 7.31 -24.97 -39.14
N VAL A 727 6.30 -24.96 -40.03
CA VAL A 727 5.14 -25.84 -39.98
C VAL A 727 5.10 -26.66 -41.26
N SER A 728 5.14 -28.00 -41.12
CA SER A 728 5.10 -28.90 -42.28
C SER A 728 3.68 -29.38 -42.58
N LEU A 729 3.36 -29.50 -43.86
CA LEU A 729 2.12 -30.14 -44.33
C LEU A 729 2.37 -31.65 -44.50
N LEU A 730 1.85 -32.46 -43.59
CA LEU A 730 1.97 -33.93 -43.66
C LEU A 730 0.85 -34.51 -44.52
N ARG A 731 1.19 -35.18 -45.63
CA ARG A 731 0.21 -35.88 -46.46
C ARG A 731 0.07 -37.33 -45.98
N SER A 732 -1.09 -37.66 -45.43
CA SER A 732 -1.38 -39.02 -45.02
C SER A 732 -1.62 -39.92 -46.22
N LYS A 733 -1.19 -41.18 -46.12
CA LYS A 733 -1.49 -42.22 -47.13
C LYS A 733 -2.90 -42.80 -46.98
N TYR A 734 -3.61 -42.42 -45.94
CA TYR A 734 -4.92 -42.96 -45.57
C TYR A 734 -6.03 -41.94 -45.76
N SER A 735 -7.24 -42.46 -45.99
CA SER A 735 -8.42 -41.63 -46.14
C SER A 735 -9.00 -41.16 -44.81
N SER A 736 -9.67 -40.02 -44.84
CA SER A 736 -10.45 -39.47 -43.73
C SER A 736 -11.50 -40.47 -43.24
N THR A 737 -12.17 -41.18 -44.16
CA THR A 737 -13.13 -42.25 -43.85
C THR A 737 -12.48 -43.44 -43.16
N TYR A 738 -11.25 -43.79 -43.55
CA TYR A 738 -10.49 -44.88 -42.95
C TYR A 738 -9.95 -44.49 -41.57
N ALA A 739 -9.39 -43.29 -41.41
CA ALA A 739 -8.91 -42.75 -40.14
C ALA A 739 -10.03 -42.66 -39.08
N ARG A 740 -11.25 -42.27 -39.46
CA ARG A 740 -12.41 -42.20 -38.54
C ARG A 740 -12.83 -43.54 -37.94
N ARG A 741 -12.57 -44.66 -38.64
CA ARG A 741 -12.90 -46.02 -38.17
C ARG A 741 -11.84 -46.60 -37.23
N MET A 742 -10.69 -45.93 -37.11
CA MET A 742 -9.60 -46.40 -36.25
C MET A 742 -9.87 -46.12 -34.77
N SER A 743 -9.39 -47.02 -33.93
CA SER A 743 -9.18 -46.75 -32.52
C SER A 743 -8.05 -45.72 -32.31
N ASP A 744 -8.04 -45.06 -31.15
CA ASP A 744 -7.02 -44.06 -30.80
C ASP A 744 -5.57 -44.59 -30.93
N PRO A 745 -5.23 -45.83 -30.50
CA PRO A 745 -3.88 -46.39 -30.70
C PRO A 745 -3.52 -46.65 -32.17
N GLN A 746 -4.48 -47.07 -32.99
CA GLN A 746 -4.27 -47.30 -34.43
C GLN A 746 -4.00 -45.98 -35.15
N LEU A 747 -4.78 -44.94 -34.83
CA LEU A 747 -4.60 -43.60 -35.39
C LEU A 747 -3.26 -42.99 -34.97
N LEU A 748 -2.85 -43.17 -33.71
CA LEU A 748 -1.54 -42.73 -33.23
C LEU A 748 -0.39 -43.44 -33.97
N SER A 749 -0.52 -44.75 -34.22
CA SER A 749 0.48 -45.53 -34.97
C SER A 749 0.64 -45.04 -36.42
N LEU A 750 -0.47 -44.64 -37.04
CA LEU A 750 -0.48 -44.00 -38.36
C LEU A 750 0.24 -42.66 -38.34
N LEU A 751 -0.06 -41.80 -37.36
CA LEU A 751 0.58 -40.49 -37.22
C LEU A 751 2.10 -40.62 -37.03
N HIS A 752 2.56 -41.58 -36.23
CA HIS A 752 3.99 -41.88 -36.11
C HIS A 752 4.62 -42.26 -37.45
N ARG A 753 3.89 -42.98 -38.32
CA ARG A 753 4.39 -43.37 -39.64
C ARG A 753 4.47 -42.17 -40.59
N ASP A 754 3.46 -41.31 -40.59
CA ASP A 754 3.42 -40.10 -41.43
C ASP A 754 4.57 -39.16 -41.06
N VAL A 755 4.78 -38.93 -39.76
CA VAL A 755 5.90 -38.11 -39.24
C VAL A 755 7.26 -38.72 -39.54
N LYS A 756 7.44 -40.04 -39.33
CA LYS A 756 8.72 -40.71 -39.63
C LYS A 756 9.05 -40.69 -41.12
N GLY A 757 8.04 -40.75 -42.00
CA GLY A 757 8.23 -40.61 -43.44
C GLY A 757 8.78 -39.22 -43.80
N ASP A 758 8.21 -38.17 -43.21
CA ASP A 758 8.66 -36.78 -43.37
C ASP A 758 10.12 -36.60 -42.89
N GLU A 759 10.46 -37.10 -41.71
CA GLU A 759 11.85 -37.05 -41.19
C GLU A 759 12.85 -37.80 -42.07
N GLN A 760 12.44 -38.91 -42.71
CA GLN A 760 13.31 -39.68 -43.59
C GLN A 760 13.55 -38.98 -44.92
N GLN A 761 12.54 -38.27 -45.43
CA GLN A 761 12.67 -37.43 -46.62
C GLN A 761 13.62 -36.27 -46.36
N GLU A 762 13.43 -35.55 -45.25
CA GLU A 762 14.27 -34.41 -44.84
C GLU A 762 15.75 -34.82 -44.65
N LYS A 763 16.01 -36.05 -44.16
CA LYS A 763 17.37 -36.62 -44.02
C LYS A 763 18.07 -36.94 -45.35
N ARG A 764 17.32 -37.17 -46.44
CA ARG A 764 17.91 -37.36 -47.78
C ARG A 764 18.30 -36.04 -48.42
N ASP A 765 17.62 -34.95 -48.03
CA ASP A 765 17.73 -33.64 -48.67
C ASP A 765 18.72 -32.69 -47.94
N SER A 766 19.42 -33.13 -46.88
CA SER A 766 20.19 -32.23 -45.98
C SER A 766 21.58 -32.73 -45.51
N GLU A 767 22.44 -31.76 -45.13
CA GLU A 767 23.72 -31.94 -44.42
C GLU A 767 23.54 -32.80 -43.15
N PRO A 768 24.48 -33.72 -42.78
CA PRO A 768 24.40 -34.53 -41.57
C PRO A 768 24.56 -33.67 -40.30
N THR A 769 23.57 -32.81 -40.04
CA THR A 769 23.52 -31.94 -38.88
C THR A 769 23.21 -32.77 -37.63
N ARG A 770 23.81 -32.34 -36.50
CA ARG A 770 23.61 -32.89 -35.14
C ARG A 770 22.24 -33.55 -34.94
N ARG A 771 22.20 -34.84 -34.61
CA ARG A 771 20.98 -35.61 -34.24
C ARG A 771 20.07 -34.80 -33.28
N ARG A 772 19.04 -34.16 -33.84
CA ARG A 772 17.97 -33.48 -33.10
C ARG A 772 17.00 -34.52 -32.53
N ARG A 773 16.34 -34.18 -31.43
CA ARG A 773 15.25 -34.94 -30.82
C ARG A 773 13.99 -34.10 -30.97
N ILE A 774 13.05 -34.60 -31.76
CA ILE A 774 11.86 -33.85 -32.15
C ILE A 774 10.66 -34.40 -31.39
N LYS A 775 9.77 -33.50 -30.96
CA LYS A 775 8.43 -33.84 -30.50
C LYS A 775 7.45 -33.17 -31.46
N HIS A 776 6.55 -33.98 -32.02
CA HIS A 776 5.68 -33.58 -33.11
C HIS A 776 4.30 -33.24 -32.57
N VAL A 777 3.83 -32.05 -32.89
CA VAL A 777 2.46 -31.60 -32.62
C VAL A 777 1.70 -31.64 -33.94
N VAL A 778 0.76 -32.56 -34.09
CA VAL A 778 0.02 -32.80 -35.33
C VAL A 778 -1.42 -32.34 -35.20
N ILE A 779 -1.82 -31.36 -36.00
CA ILE A 779 -3.21 -30.93 -36.13
C ILE A 779 -3.84 -31.70 -37.29
N MET A 780 -4.81 -32.56 -36.97
CA MET A 780 -5.42 -33.49 -37.93
C MET A 780 -6.55 -32.81 -38.70
N GLY A 781 -6.36 -32.67 -40.02
CA GLY A 781 -7.34 -32.10 -40.95
C GLY A 781 -8.48 -33.06 -41.34
N ASP A 782 -8.50 -34.30 -40.83
CA ASP A 782 -9.54 -35.31 -41.09
C ASP A 782 -10.90 -35.02 -40.43
N SER A 783 -10.94 -33.95 -39.63
CA SER A 783 -12.02 -33.61 -38.71
C SER A 783 -13.20 -32.90 -39.38
N GLN A 784 -13.39 -33.13 -40.68
CA GLN A 784 -14.44 -32.51 -41.49
C GLN A 784 -15.84 -33.02 -41.10
N LEU A 785 -16.85 -32.15 -41.11
CA LEU A 785 -18.27 -32.47 -40.97
C LEU A 785 -18.61 -33.63 -41.89
N ASP A 786 -19.26 -34.66 -41.36
CA ASP A 786 -19.78 -35.74 -42.17
C ASP A 786 -20.83 -35.17 -43.15
N PRO A 787 -20.62 -35.24 -44.48
CA PRO A 787 -21.55 -34.68 -45.46
C PRO A 787 -22.96 -35.26 -45.37
N ARG A 788 -23.13 -36.48 -44.84
CA ARG A 788 -24.43 -37.15 -44.70
C ARG A 788 -25.17 -36.75 -43.44
N THR A 789 -24.47 -36.51 -42.35
CA THR A 789 -25.09 -36.24 -41.04
C THR A 789 -24.98 -34.79 -40.58
N GLY A 790 -24.16 -33.97 -41.25
CA GLY A 790 -23.89 -32.58 -40.89
C GLY A 790 -23.22 -32.40 -39.52
N LYS A 791 -22.73 -33.50 -38.91
CA LYS A 791 -22.13 -33.52 -37.58
C LYS A 791 -20.61 -33.55 -37.67
N ALA A 792 -19.94 -32.82 -36.78
CA ALA A 792 -18.49 -32.95 -36.63
C ALA A 792 -18.12 -34.35 -36.13
N PRO A 793 -17.05 -34.96 -36.67
CA PRO A 793 -16.49 -36.18 -36.12
C PRO A 793 -16.06 -35.94 -34.67
N ARG A 794 -16.11 -37.01 -33.86
CA ARG A 794 -15.76 -36.94 -32.43
C ARG A 794 -14.36 -36.34 -32.26
N PHE A 795 -14.27 -35.23 -31.53
CA PHE A 795 -13.00 -34.55 -31.23
C PHE A 795 -11.97 -35.53 -30.67
N LYS A 796 -10.78 -35.56 -31.28
CA LYS A 796 -9.67 -36.42 -30.88
C LYS A 796 -8.55 -35.57 -30.28
N ALA A 797 -8.03 -36.04 -29.14
CA ALA A 797 -6.89 -35.48 -28.43
C ALA A 797 -6.00 -36.65 -28.00
N LEU A 798 -4.90 -36.86 -28.72
CA LEU A 798 -4.08 -38.06 -28.66
C LEU A 798 -2.67 -37.71 -28.17
N LEU A 799 -2.10 -38.64 -27.40
CA LEU A 799 -0.74 -38.55 -26.90
C LEU A 799 -0.10 -39.94 -26.93
N GLY A 800 1.08 -40.05 -27.54
CA GLY A 800 1.96 -41.17 -27.27
C GLY A 800 3.33 -41.02 -27.93
N GLY A 801 4.35 -41.54 -27.24
CA GLY A 801 5.75 -41.38 -27.63
C GLY A 801 6.16 -39.90 -27.81
N ASP A 802 6.63 -39.57 -28.99
CA ASP A 802 7.03 -38.24 -29.45
C ASP A 802 5.91 -37.48 -30.20
N VAL A 803 4.69 -38.03 -30.30
CA VAL A 803 3.57 -37.42 -31.01
C VAL A 803 2.48 -36.93 -30.05
N VAL A 804 2.09 -35.68 -30.23
CA VAL A 804 0.91 -35.04 -29.65
C VAL A 804 -0.01 -34.69 -30.81
N ALA A 805 -1.27 -35.12 -30.79
CA ALA A 805 -2.20 -34.83 -31.89
C ALA A 805 -3.57 -34.33 -31.42
N SER A 806 -4.15 -33.42 -32.18
CA SER A 806 -5.49 -32.87 -31.92
C SER A 806 -6.25 -32.63 -33.22
N SER A 807 -7.58 -32.79 -33.17
CA SER A 807 -8.48 -32.45 -34.29
C SER A 807 -8.43 -30.96 -34.67
N ALA A 808 -8.55 -30.66 -35.97
CA ALA A 808 -8.60 -29.29 -36.51
C ALA A 808 -9.97 -28.59 -36.43
N CYS A 809 -10.99 -29.24 -35.84
CA CYS A 809 -12.39 -28.80 -35.94
C CYS A 809 -12.74 -27.46 -35.27
N ASN A 810 -11.82 -26.82 -34.53
CA ASN A 810 -11.98 -25.45 -34.02
C ASN A 810 -10.93 -24.47 -34.56
N MET A 811 -10.15 -24.89 -35.56
CA MET A 811 -9.05 -24.11 -36.11
C MET A 811 -9.53 -22.83 -36.83
N TYR A 812 -10.76 -22.83 -37.35
CA TYR A 812 -11.39 -21.62 -37.92
C TYR A 812 -11.52 -20.46 -36.93
N THR A 813 -11.41 -20.73 -35.62
CA THR A 813 -11.43 -19.68 -34.58
C THR A 813 -10.06 -19.12 -34.24
N TRP A 814 -8.98 -19.70 -34.78
CA TRP A 814 -7.61 -19.36 -34.41
C TRP A 814 -7.09 -18.19 -35.24
N PRO A 815 -6.48 -17.16 -34.65
CA PRO A 815 -5.94 -16.02 -35.39
C PRO A 815 -4.74 -16.43 -36.27
N ARG A 816 -4.55 -15.74 -37.41
CA ARG A 816 -3.38 -15.87 -38.28
C ARG A 816 -2.20 -15.01 -37.85
N GLY A 817 -2.48 -13.91 -37.16
CA GLY A 817 -1.50 -12.91 -36.75
C GLY A 817 -1.96 -12.04 -35.59
N LEU A 818 -1.17 -11.01 -35.27
CA LEU A 818 -1.40 -10.12 -34.13
C LEU A 818 -2.67 -9.27 -34.30
N GLU A 819 -2.94 -8.83 -35.52
CA GLU A 819 -4.07 -8.00 -35.92
C GLU A 819 -5.44 -8.68 -35.71
N GLU A 820 -5.50 -10.01 -35.83
CA GLU A 820 -6.73 -10.80 -35.60
C GLU A 820 -6.88 -11.23 -34.14
N PHE A 821 -5.80 -11.20 -33.35
CA PHE A 821 -5.75 -11.88 -32.06
C PHE A 821 -6.78 -11.36 -31.06
N THR A 822 -6.89 -10.04 -30.91
CA THR A 822 -7.86 -9.43 -29.99
C THR A 822 -9.28 -9.78 -30.41
N ALA A 823 -9.59 -9.74 -31.72
CA ALA A 823 -10.91 -10.08 -32.24
C ALA A 823 -11.29 -11.53 -31.92
N CYS A 824 -10.39 -12.49 -32.14
CA CYS A 824 -10.64 -13.89 -31.81
C CYS A 824 -10.87 -14.13 -30.30
N CYS A 825 -10.20 -13.36 -29.43
CA CYS A 825 -10.33 -13.49 -27.98
C CYS A 825 -11.65 -12.96 -27.42
N ILE A 826 -12.29 -11.99 -28.08
CA ILE A 826 -13.50 -11.33 -27.57
C ILE A 826 -14.75 -11.62 -28.40
N ASN A 827 -14.62 -12.33 -29.54
CA ASN A 827 -15.75 -12.67 -30.39
C ASN A 827 -16.73 -13.60 -29.67
N SER A 828 -17.87 -13.04 -29.26
CA SER A 828 -18.94 -13.75 -28.54
C SER A 828 -20.03 -14.32 -29.45
N GLU A 829 -19.86 -14.28 -30.78
CA GLU A 829 -20.83 -14.84 -31.73
C GLU A 829 -20.97 -16.35 -31.54
N LEU A 830 -22.20 -16.84 -31.74
CA LEU A 830 -22.51 -18.26 -31.67
C LEU A 830 -22.03 -18.95 -32.94
N VAL A 831 -21.35 -20.08 -32.75
CA VAL A 831 -20.96 -20.97 -33.83
C VAL A 831 -22.11 -21.93 -34.15
N ALA A 832 -22.31 -22.22 -35.43
CA ALA A 832 -23.22 -23.26 -35.90
C ALA A 832 -23.05 -24.58 -35.11
N PRO A 833 -24.14 -25.26 -34.72
CA PRO A 833 -24.10 -26.47 -33.88
C PRO A 833 -23.19 -27.58 -34.42
N GLY A 834 -23.08 -27.72 -35.75
CA GLY A 834 -22.20 -28.72 -36.38
C GLY A 834 -20.71 -28.44 -36.17
N LEU A 835 -20.30 -27.18 -36.09
CA LEU A 835 -18.90 -26.75 -35.96
C LEU A 835 -18.44 -26.54 -34.50
N SER A 836 -19.33 -26.77 -33.53
CA SER A 836 -19.04 -26.59 -32.10
C SER A 836 -18.46 -27.87 -31.50
N VAL A 837 -17.36 -27.75 -30.77
CA VAL A 837 -16.71 -28.89 -30.10
C VAL A 837 -17.28 -29.09 -28.68
N PRO A 838 -17.99 -30.19 -28.37
CA PRO A 838 -18.67 -30.37 -27.07
C PRO A 838 -17.76 -30.32 -25.84
N HIS A 839 -16.45 -30.58 -26.02
CA HIS A 839 -15.47 -30.62 -24.94
C HIS A 839 -14.61 -29.36 -24.81
N CYS A 840 -14.73 -28.41 -25.74
CA CYS A 840 -13.98 -27.15 -25.73
C CYS A 840 -14.84 -25.95 -25.30
N ALA A 841 -16.18 -26.06 -25.33
CA ALA A 841 -17.06 -24.92 -25.18
C ALA A 841 -17.97 -25.01 -23.96
N VAL A 842 -17.87 -24.01 -23.08
CA VAL A 842 -19.03 -23.48 -22.37
C VAL A 842 -19.73 -22.53 -23.36
N ARG A 843 -20.94 -22.87 -23.82
CA ARG A 843 -21.88 -21.96 -24.55
C ARG A 843 -21.70 -21.73 -26.07
N ARG A 844 -21.01 -22.61 -26.81
CA ARG A 844 -20.95 -22.61 -28.30
C ARG A 844 -20.45 -21.29 -28.96
N SER A 845 -19.73 -20.42 -28.25
CA SER A 845 -19.24 -19.15 -28.82
C SER A 845 -17.88 -19.29 -29.53
N PHE A 846 -17.57 -18.35 -30.43
CA PHE A 846 -16.31 -18.32 -31.19
C PHE A 846 -15.08 -18.30 -30.26
N TRP A 847 -15.00 -17.32 -29.34
CA TRP A 847 -13.87 -17.20 -28.41
C TRP A 847 -13.67 -18.43 -27.52
N ALA A 848 -14.75 -19.12 -27.15
CA ALA A 848 -14.69 -20.29 -26.28
C ALA A 848 -14.15 -21.51 -27.03
N ASN A 849 -14.51 -21.69 -28.30
CA ASN A 849 -13.92 -22.72 -29.16
C ASN A 849 -12.42 -22.48 -29.38
N TYR A 850 -12.01 -21.22 -29.56
CA TYR A 850 -10.60 -20.84 -29.67
C TYR A 850 -9.82 -21.16 -28.39
N SER A 851 -10.26 -20.60 -27.26
CA SER A 851 -9.61 -20.76 -25.96
C SER A 851 -9.58 -22.24 -25.53
N GLY A 852 -10.68 -22.97 -25.72
CA GLY A 852 -10.77 -24.38 -25.38
C GLY A 852 -9.84 -25.28 -26.19
N GLY A 853 -9.65 -25.00 -27.48
CA GLY A 853 -8.71 -25.73 -28.34
C GLY A 853 -7.26 -25.62 -27.88
N LEU A 854 -6.82 -24.39 -27.62
CA LEU A 854 -5.46 -24.16 -27.13
C LEU A 854 -5.26 -24.66 -25.70
N SER A 855 -6.29 -24.62 -24.85
CA SER A 855 -6.25 -25.27 -23.53
C SER A 855 -5.97 -26.77 -23.64
N VAL A 856 -6.65 -27.49 -24.54
CA VAL A 856 -6.43 -28.93 -24.74
C VAL A 856 -5.02 -29.19 -25.25
N LEU A 857 -4.54 -28.42 -26.23
CA LEU A 857 -3.17 -28.58 -26.75
C LEU A 857 -2.11 -28.28 -25.69
N LEU A 858 -2.28 -27.24 -24.88
CA LEU A 858 -1.39 -26.92 -23.76
C LEU A 858 -1.34 -28.09 -22.75
N GLN A 859 -2.49 -28.70 -22.46
CA GLN A 859 -2.58 -29.86 -21.56
C GLN A 859 -1.89 -31.09 -22.13
N LEU A 860 -2.12 -31.42 -23.41
CA LEU A 860 -1.44 -32.52 -24.09
C LEU A 860 0.07 -32.31 -24.11
N LEU A 861 0.53 -31.08 -24.38
CA LEU A 861 1.94 -30.72 -24.29
C LEU A 861 2.49 -30.92 -22.87
N GLY A 862 1.77 -30.46 -21.85
CA GLY A 862 2.12 -30.67 -20.45
C GLY A 862 2.27 -32.14 -20.09
N LEU A 863 1.29 -32.97 -20.45
CA LEU A 863 1.35 -34.43 -20.27
C LEU A 863 2.55 -35.03 -21.02
N SER A 864 2.80 -34.58 -22.26
CA SER A 864 3.95 -35.03 -23.07
C SER A 864 5.31 -34.61 -22.47
N PHE A 865 5.33 -33.63 -21.58
CA PHE A 865 6.47 -33.15 -20.83
C PHE A 865 6.63 -33.83 -19.46
N GLY A 866 5.75 -34.77 -19.13
CA GLY A 866 5.78 -35.55 -17.89
C GLY A 866 4.85 -35.04 -16.80
N LEU A 867 4.04 -34.00 -17.06
CA LEU A 867 3.06 -33.53 -16.10
C LEU A 867 1.89 -34.50 -15.97
N ARG A 868 1.14 -34.34 -14.88
CA ARG A 868 -0.14 -35.01 -14.64
C ARG A 868 -1.26 -33.99 -14.60
N TYR A 869 -2.49 -34.45 -14.78
CA TYR A 869 -3.65 -33.61 -14.48
C TYR A 869 -3.65 -33.21 -13.00
N ARG A 870 -4.05 -31.97 -12.72
CA ARG A 870 -4.08 -31.36 -11.40
C ARG A 870 -5.50 -31.00 -11.00
N THR A 871 -5.69 -30.65 -9.72
CA THR A 871 -6.99 -30.23 -9.18
C THR A 871 -7.32 -28.77 -9.49
N ASN A 872 -6.33 -27.97 -9.90
CA ASN A 872 -6.48 -26.58 -10.32
C ASN A 872 -5.44 -26.22 -11.40
N GLY A 873 -5.48 -24.97 -11.86
CA GLY A 873 -4.52 -24.45 -12.83
C GLY A 873 -4.78 -24.91 -14.27
N VAL A 874 -3.84 -24.62 -15.17
CA VAL A 874 -3.93 -24.97 -16.59
C VAL A 874 -3.94 -26.47 -16.83
N MET A 875 -3.41 -27.27 -15.90
CA MET A 875 -3.43 -28.73 -15.93
C MET A 875 -4.70 -29.33 -15.29
N HIS A 876 -5.70 -28.53 -14.92
CA HIS A 876 -7.01 -29.05 -14.52
C HIS A 876 -7.79 -29.56 -15.72
N LYS A 877 -8.38 -30.77 -15.62
CA LYS A 877 -9.07 -31.44 -16.75
C LYS A 877 -10.11 -30.57 -17.46
N SER A 878 -10.80 -29.70 -16.72
CA SER A 878 -11.86 -28.83 -17.25
C SER A 878 -11.43 -27.39 -17.56
N PHE A 879 -10.14 -27.05 -17.45
CA PHE A 879 -9.66 -25.69 -17.75
C PHE A 879 -9.82 -25.37 -19.24
N ARG A 880 -10.50 -24.27 -19.59
CA ARG A 880 -10.76 -23.84 -20.98
C ARG A 880 -10.48 -22.35 -21.22
N GLU A 881 -9.92 -21.65 -20.25
CA GLU A 881 -9.73 -20.20 -20.24
C GLU A 881 -8.30 -19.78 -20.64
N PHE A 882 -7.67 -20.48 -21.59
CA PHE A 882 -6.33 -20.17 -22.11
C PHE A 882 -6.13 -18.69 -22.48
N THR A 883 -7.12 -18.07 -23.13
CA THR A 883 -7.02 -16.67 -23.58
C THR A 883 -6.83 -15.68 -22.44
N ARG A 884 -7.23 -15.99 -21.19
CA ARG A 884 -7.01 -15.12 -20.02
C ARG A 884 -5.54 -14.82 -19.75
N LEU A 885 -4.63 -15.68 -20.19
CA LEU A 885 -3.18 -15.40 -20.12
C LEU A 885 -2.81 -14.16 -20.95
N PHE A 886 -3.61 -13.86 -21.98
CA PHE A 886 -3.22 -12.99 -23.08
C PHE A 886 -4.13 -11.77 -23.32
N THR A 887 -5.42 -11.85 -23.01
CA THR A 887 -6.34 -10.72 -23.14
C THR A 887 -6.56 -10.01 -21.80
N VAL A 888 -7.02 -8.76 -21.86
CA VAL A 888 -7.52 -7.99 -20.72
C VAL A 888 -9.06 -7.96 -20.65
N PHE A 889 -9.74 -8.54 -21.64
CA PHE A 889 -11.20 -8.64 -21.69
C PHE A 889 -11.66 -10.06 -22.01
N GLU A 890 -12.69 -10.52 -21.31
CA GLU A 890 -13.40 -11.79 -21.57
C GLU A 890 -14.91 -11.52 -21.68
N PRO A 891 -15.68 -12.17 -22.58
CA PRO A 891 -17.13 -11.99 -22.66
C PRO A 891 -17.89 -12.35 -21.37
N ARG A 892 -18.99 -11.63 -21.09
CA ARG A 892 -19.75 -11.72 -19.83
C ARG A 892 -20.67 -12.94 -19.75
N SER A 893 -20.83 -13.43 -18.53
CA SER A 893 -21.41 -14.73 -18.21
C SER A 893 -22.94 -14.88 -18.40
N GLY A 894 -23.64 -14.18 -19.30
CA GLY A 894 -25.08 -14.45 -19.52
C GLY A 894 -25.87 -13.81 -20.68
N MET A 895 -25.33 -12.86 -21.48
CA MET A 895 -26.16 -12.05 -22.39
C MET A 895 -26.28 -12.62 -23.81
N GLN A 896 -27.49 -13.05 -24.20
CA GLN A 896 -27.89 -13.26 -25.60
C GLN A 896 -28.30 -11.91 -26.20
N GLN A 897 -27.39 -11.16 -26.83
CA GLN A 897 -27.76 -10.13 -27.81
C GLN A 897 -26.52 -9.48 -28.46
N SER A 898 -26.58 -9.40 -29.80
CA SER A 898 -25.70 -8.73 -30.78
C SER A 898 -24.18 -8.87 -30.61
N ALA A 899 -23.51 -9.31 -31.68
CA ALA A 899 -22.06 -9.43 -31.83
C ALA A 899 -21.26 -8.38 -31.05
N ALA A 900 -20.44 -8.82 -30.10
CA ALA A 900 -19.39 -8.00 -29.54
C ALA A 900 -18.27 -7.86 -30.60
N SER A 901 -18.52 -7.07 -31.65
CA SER A 901 -17.56 -6.21 -32.37
C SER A 901 -17.90 -6.06 -33.87
N SER A 902 -17.90 -4.82 -34.33
CA SER A 902 -17.49 -4.47 -35.69
C SER A 902 -16.12 -5.10 -36.00
N ARG A 903 -15.84 -5.54 -37.24
CA ARG A 903 -14.48 -5.97 -37.63
C ARG A 903 -13.44 -4.94 -37.15
N PRO A 904 -12.28 -5.37 -36.61
CA PRO A 904 -11.24 -4.44 -36.23
C PRO A 904 -10.86 -3.54 -37.42
N ILE A 905 -10.66 -2.26 -37.15
CA ILE A 905 -9.95 -1.35 -38.04
C ILE A 905 -8.54 -1.96 -38.17
N GLY A 906 -8.02 -2.13 -39.38
CA GLY A 906 -6.88 -3.02 -39.70
C GLY A 906 -5.58 -2.91 -38.87
N ASP A 907 -5.47 -1.99 -37.91
CA ASP A 907 -4.41 -1.91 -36.91
C ASP A 907 -4.77 -2.58 -35.56
N GLY A 908 -5.87 -3.33 -35.48
CA GLY A 908 -6.34 -4.03 -34.28
C GLY A 908 -7.30 -3.24 -33.39
N ARG A 909 -7.60 -1.96 -33.70
CA ARG A 909 -8.58 -1.16 -32.95
C ARG A 909 -10.00 -1.51 -33.32
N PHE A 910 -10.92 -1.38 -32.36
CA PHE A 910 -12.36 -1.42 -32.63
C PHE A 910 -12.94 -0.01 -32.60
N ALA A 911 -13.70 0.37 -33.62
CA ALA A 911 -14.40 1.66 -33.67
C ALA A 911 -15.33 1.86 -32.46
N ARG A 912 -15.97 0.78 -31.99
CA ARG A 912 -16.76 0.75 -30.77
C ARG A 912 -16.65 -0.61 -30.09
N LEU A 913 -15.99 -0.65 -28.93
CA LEU A 913 -15.96 -1.85 -28.09
C LEU A 913 -17.19 -1.83 -27.18
N GLN A 914 -18.05 -2.85 -27.25
CA GLN A 914 -19.23 -2.94 -26.36
C GLN A 914 -18.81 -3.37 -24.95
N LEU A 915 -18.26 -2.46 -24.15
CA LEU A 915 -17.74 -2.74 -22.79
C LEU A 915 -18.78 -3.39 -21.85
N ARG A 916 -20.08 -3.25 -22.13
CA ARG A 916 -21.16 -3.90 -21.36
C ARG A 916 -21.21 -5.42 -21.54
N THR A 917 -20.74 -5.95 -22.67
CA THR A 917 -20.72 -7.39 -22.96
C THR A 917 -19.39 -8.06 -22.58
N LEU A 918 -18.39 -7.26 -22.17
CA LEU A 918 -17.05 -7.72 -21.78
C LEU A 918 -16.79 -7.46 -20.29
N LYS A 919 -16.14 -8.39 -19.60
CA LYS A 919 -15.59 -8.19 -18.25
C LYS A 919 -14.06 -8.06 -18.29
N PRO A 920 -13.46 -7.18 -17.49
CA PRO A 920 -12.00 -7.14 -17.36
C PRO A 920 -11.44 -8.44 -16.81
N VAL A 921 -10.33 -8.91 -17.39
CA VAL A 921 -9.51 -9.99 -16.81
C VAL A 921 -8.52 -9.32 -15.86
N GLY A 922 -8.55 -9.71 -14.57
CA GLY A 922 -7.67 -9.14 -13.56
C GLY A 922 -6.18 -9.44 -13.79
N LEU A 923 -5.31 -8.79 -13.00
CA LEU A 923 -3.85 -8.99 -13.01
C LEU A 923 -3.43 -10.42 -12.63
N ALA A 924 -4.22 -11.10 -11.80
CA ALA A 924 -4.10 -12.52 -11.55
C ALA A 924 -5.13 -13.25 -12.45
N PRO A 925 -4.70 -13.93 -13.52
CA PRO A 925 -5.64 -14.61 -14.39
C PRO A 925 -6.21 -15.84 -13.65
N GLU A 926 -7.41 -15.67 -13.09
CA GLU A 926 -8.16 -16.65 -12.31
C GLU A 926 -8.13 -18.04 -12.98
N GLY A 927 -7.41 -18.99 -12.38
CA GLY A 927 -7.28 -20.37 -12.86
C GLY A 927 -6.19 -20.63 -13.91
N ALA A 928 -5.61 -19.60 -14.54
CA ALA A 928 -4.56 -19.77 -15.56
C ALA A 928 -3.15 -19.68 -14.97
N HIS A 929 -2.80 -20.63 -14.11
CA HIS A 929 -1.47 -20.79 -13.51
C HIS A 929 -1.02 -22.26 -13.55
N LEU A 930 0.27 -22.50 -13.36
CA LEU A 930 0.79 -23.83 -13.01
C LEU A 930 0.99 -23.86 -11.49
N ASP A 931 0.60 -24.96 -10.85
CA ASP A 931 0.90 -25.20 -9.45
C ASP A 931 2.40 -25.46 -9.24
N ASP A 932 2.87 -25.29 -8.00
CA ASP A 932 4.29 -25.39 -7.64
C ASP A 932 4.91 -26.74 -8.02
N LEU A 933 4.14 -27.84 -7.93
CA LEU A 933 4.62 -29.16 -8.27
C LEU A 933 4.81 -29.31 -9.78
N SER A 934 3.83 -28.87 -10.59
CA SER A 934 3.97 -28.85 -12.05
C SER A 934 5.12 -27.94 -12.51
N ILE A 935 5.29 -26.76 -11.90
CA ILE A 935 6.44 -25.88 -12.17
C ILE A 935 7.76 -26.58 -11.82
N GLY A 936 7.84 -27.22 -10.66
CA GLY A 936 9.02 -27.96 -10.22
C GLY A 936 9.39 -29.11 -11.17
N GLU A 937 8.40 -29.91 -11.59
CA GLU A 937 8.56 -31.00 -12.56
C GLU A 937 9.10 -30.47 -13.90
N LEU A 938 8.52 -29.40 -14.44
CA LEU A 938 9.01 -28.80 -15.69
C LEU A 938 10.41 -28.18 -15.52
N ALA A 939 10.68 -27.52 -14.39
CA ALA A 939 11.93 -26.80 -14.16
C ALA A 939 13.12 -27.74 -13.93
N LEU A 940 12.90 -28.88 -13.25
CA LEU A 940 13.94 -29.80 -12.79
C LEU A 940 14.05 -31.06 -13.65
N GLN A 941 12.95 -31.56 -14.21
CA GLN A 941 12.92 -32.89 -14.85
C GLN A 941 12.67 -32.83 -16.36
N CYS A 942 12.02 -31.78 -16.87
CA CYS A 942 11.67 -31.69 -18.29
C CYS A 942 12.83 -31.21 -19.17
N ARG A 943 13.45 -32.11 -19.95
CA ARG A 943 14.54 -31.77 -20.89
C ARG A 943 14.13 -30.85 -22.04
N TRP A 944 12.84 -30.84 -22.41
CA TRP A 944 12.30 -29.97 -23.45
C TRP A 944 12.27 -28.50 -23.03
N ILE A 945 12.13 -28.24 -21.72
CA ILE A 945 12.09 -26.88 -21.14
C ILE A 945 13.42 -26.51 -20.49
N ASN A 946 14.14 -27.46 -19.88
CA ASN A 946 15.42 -27.23 -19.23
C ASN A 946 16.41 -28.41 -19.48
N PRO A 947 17.15 -28.40 -20.60
CA PRO A 947 17.99 -29.54 -20.99
C PRO A 947 19.23 -29.78 -20.11
N ASN A 948 19.59 -28.84 -19.23
CA ASN A 948 20.83 -28.89 -18.44
C ASN A 948 20.69 -29.51 -17.04
N THR A 949 19.49 -29.98 -16.64
CA THR A 949 19.21 -30.42 -15.27
C THR A 949 19.90 -31.71 -14.85
N THR A 950 20.04 -32.69 -15.75
CA THR A 950 20.69 -33.98 -15.40
C THR A 950 22.18 -33.86 -15.08
N LYS A 951 22.91 -32.89 -15.66
CA LYS A 951 24.34 -32.70 -15.31
C LYS A 951 24.54 -32.20 -13.88
N ARG A 952 23.62 -31.39 -13.35
CA ARG A 952 23.72 -30.82 -11.99
C ARG A 952 23.18 -31.75 -10.91
N VAL A 953 22.14 -32.54 -11.18
CA VAL A 953 21.62 -33.52 -10.22
C VAL A 953 22.61 -34.67 -10.03
N HIS A 954 23.23 -35.18 -11.10
CA HIS A 954 24.30 -36.18 -10.97
C HIS A 954 25.54 -35.64 -10.27
N ALA A 955 25.95 -34.39 -10.53
CA ALA A 955 27.07 -33.77 -9.81
C ALA A 955 26.76 -33.59 -8.31
N ALA A 956 25.54 -33.16 -7.96
CA ALA A 956 25.11 -33.00 -6.57
C ALA A 956 24.99 -34.34 -5.82
N MET A 957 24.45 -35.38 -6.47
CA MET A 957 24.38 -36.73 -5.90
C MET A 957 25.76 -37.39 -5.77
N ALA A 958 26.70 -37.12 -6.70
CA ALA A 958 28.08 -37.58 -6.59
C ALA A 958 28.82 -36.91 -5.41
N THR A 959 28.60 -35.61 -5.15
CA THR A 959 29.13 -34.96 -3.94
C THR A 959 28.49 -35.44 -2.64
N ALA A 960 27.20 -35.82 -2.66
CA ALA A 960 26.53 -36.35 -1.47
C ALA A 960 26.95 -37.80 -1.16
N ALA A 961 27.25 -38.61 -2.18
CA ALA A 961 27.75 -39.97 -2.04
C ALA A 961 29.26 -40.05 -1.70
N VAL A 962 29.98 -38.93 -1.76
CA VAL A 962 31.36 -38.80 -1.27
C VAL A 962 31.39 -38.24 0.16
N ALA A 963 30.26 -37.69 0.64
CA ALA A 963 30.11 -37.14 1.99
C ALA A 963 29.33 -38.07 2.95
N ALA A 964 28.87 -39.22 2.47
CA ALA A 964 28.31 -40.34 3.23
C ALA A 964 29.23 -41.54 3.02
#